data_AF-K1XY81-F1
#
_entry.id   AF-K1XY81-F1
#
_cell.length_a   1.000
_cell.length_b   1.000
_cell.length_c   1.000
_cell.angle_alpha   90.00
_cell.angle_beta   90.00
_cell.angle_gamma   90.00
#
_symmetry.space_group_name_H-M   'P 1'
#
loop_
_entity.id
_entity.type
_entity.pdbx_description
1 polymer ?
#
loop_
_entity_poly.entity_id
_entity_poly.type
_entity_poly.pdbx_seq_one_letter_code
_entity_poly.pdbx_strand_id
1 'polypeptide(L)'
;MVNTMPSHESEKELSISNSVPKAGIYILDDDENPVGTCQTGLLWLGSAAAPPPRASLYLPESTAKRYKYDPFEKNGSFMYNTGALCCWRADGSIAYLGRQDEQGRRVKLESIAASMEEASFITKACAIFSEGLLWGFYSGSPNVDVATIKAFVAERLPEYAVPSKFVFRETLPLKPNGKFDRRALLASVGTYVASSPPDTPVEPDLLASWILEKEKAQVYIREPERSLAGSLKLEGDHLVGAAVTVTPPASAMPPAHLSSEKEMMQAVVTTPVVNSPSKIELPGKKGVHGLRSIRHKIFSLYRWLFSFAFIANLMGMVLMWKFSKAGRGLQNACIAEAVNLFMVVLMRQEYFINALYRVACLVPTSWPFWIRKRVANIYHIGGIHSGCAISALVWLIIFTVGSTINRPDVAVLTVSYLILALMTAMIVTAHPAMRKKYHDSFEMVHRFAGWTVVALFWAQTVVVANSFREDTVEVDANGVIISNYSSLGSALLKSPGMWLLSMATFSIILPWLHLRKVTVRTEFMSKSAVRLYFNYTRNPRPGTAIRISTRPLLEWHAFATIAKPGENEFSILIANAGDWTSKQIEKGPSKMWVRGIPTSGVVGITPLFRSVLLVATGSGIGPCLPVIYAKKVRCHIFWSAPNPESTFGPEIINSITECYPQAVIHNTKTMGRPDMVAMTYRMFKESGAEAVVIISNQKLTQLVVYGMESRGIPAYGAIFDS
;
A
#
# COMPACT_ATOMS: atom_id res chain seq x y z
N MET A 1 -5.93 35.06 -13.17
CA MET A 1 -5.98 35.74 -11.85
C MET A 1 -5.48 34.75 -10.81
N VAL A 2 -4.75 35.22 -9.80
CA VAL A 2 -4.25 34.38 -8.70
C VAL A 2 -5.41 34.09 -7.74
N ASN A 3 -5.40 32.92 -7.09
CA ASN A 3 -6.45 32.45 -6.20
C ASN A 3 -6.78 33.46 -5.08
N THR A 4 -7.98 34.03 -5.10
CA THR A 4 -8.73 34.53 -3.92
C THR A 4 -10.19 34.78 -4.31
N MET A 5 -11.12 34.19 -3.56
CA MET A 5 -12.37 34.84 -3.15
C MET A 5 -12.81 34.27 -1.79
N PRO A 6 -12.89 35.10 -0.73
CA PRO A 6 -13.80 34.90 0.38
C PRO A 6 -15.24 35.29 -0.02
N SER A 7 -16.20 34.91 0.80
CA SER A 7 -17.64 35.09 0.63
C SER A 7 -18.13 36.53 0.42
N HIS A 8 -19.19 36.72 -0.37
CA HIS A 8 -20.19 37.75 -0.09
C HIS A 8 -21.61 37.40 -0.57
N GLU A 9 -22.60 37.96 0.13
CA GLU A 9 -24.04 37.94 -0.19
C GLU A 9 -24.38 38.73 -1.46
N SER A 10 -25.60 38.53 -1.95
CA SER A 10 -26.14 39.05 -3.22
C SER A 10 -26.24 40.58 -3.32
N GLU A 11 -26.27 41.06 -4.56
CA GLU A 11 -26.57 42.45 -5.00
C GLU A 11 -25.47 43.51 -4.82
N LYS A 12 -24.40 43.40 -5.63
CA LYS A 12 -23.96 44.50 -6.53
C LYS A 12 -22.87 44.03 -7.50
N GLU A 13 -22.99 44.40 -8.77
CA GLU A 13 -21.84 44.41 -9.69
C GLU A 13 -20.82 45.46 -9.23
N LEU A 14 -19.53 45.15 -9.28
CA LEU A 14 -18.49 46.17 -9.43
C LEU A 14 -17.20 45.62 -10.06
N SER A 15 -16.43 46.55 -10.61
CA SER A 15 -15.42 46.36 -11.65
C SER A 15 -14.03 45.91 -11.18
N ILE A 16 -13.28 45.31 -12.10
CA ILE A 16 -11.89 44.89 -11.93
C ILE A 16 -10.95 46.09 -11.78
N SER A 17 -10.53 46.44 -10.56
CA SER A 17 -9.18 46.98 -10.28
C SER A 17 -8.82 47.07 -8.79
N ASN A 18 -7.62 46.59 -8.45
CA ASN A 18 -6.76 46.97 -7.30
C ASN A 18 -7.34 47.12 -5.88
N SER A 19 -7.03 46.15 -4.98
CA SER A 19 -6.19 46.41 -3.77
C SER A 19 -5.95 45.17 -2.88
N VAL A 20 -4.67 44.95 -2.54
CA VAL A 20 -4.05 44.18 -1.42
C VAL A 20 -4.60 42.77 -1.04
N PRO A 21 -3.77 41.70 -1.12
CA PRO A 21 -4.16 40.35 -0.69
C PRO A 21 -4.02 40.11 0.83
N LYS A 22 -5.06 39.53 1.44
CA LYS A 22 -4.98 38.74 2.69
C LYS A 22 -5.38 37.30 2.34
N ALA A 23 -4.64 36.26 2.68
CA ALA A 23 -3.29 36.15 3.20
C ALA A 23 -2.61 34.97 2.49
N GLY A 24 -1.27 34.94 2.39
CA GLY A 24 -0.52 33.97 1.60
C GLY A 24 -0.82 32.51 1.97
N ILE A 25 -1.80 31.90 1.31
CA ILE A 25 -2.23 30.51 1.49
C ILE A 25 -2.59 29.97 0.11
N TYR A 26 -1.81 29.02 -0.38
CA TYR A 26 -1.98 28.42 -1.70
C TYR A 26 -2.29 26.93 -1.58
N ILE A 27 -3.17 26.42 -2.42
CA ILE A 27 -3.37 24.98 -2.61
C ILE A 27 -2.89 24.67 -4.03
N LEU A 28 -1.76 23.94 -4.12
CA LEU A 28 -1.02 23.72 -5.38
C LEU A 28 -0.99 22.24 -5.78
N ASP A 29 -0.93 21.96 -7.08
CA ASP A 29 -0.74 20.59 -7.61
C ASP A 29 0.73 20.11 -7.60
N ASP A 30 0.96 18.88 -8.08
CA ASP A 30 2.29 18.26 -8.21
C ASP A 30 3.25 19.04 -9.12
N ASP A 31 2.72 19.88 -10.01
CA ASP A 31 3.47 20.70 -10.97
C ASP A 31 3.46 22.20 -10.53
N GLU A 32 3.10 22.46 -9.26
CA GLU A 32 3.06 23.75 -8.52
C GLU A 32 2.07 24.81 -9.02
N ASN A 33 1.04 24.39 -9.75
CA ASN A 33 -0.02 25.27 -10.22
C ASN A 33 -1.18 25.35 -9.20
N PRO A 34 -1.84 26.50 -9.05
CA PRO A 34 -3.03 26.62 -8.21
C PRO A 34 -4.16 25.69 -8.67
N VAL A 35 -4.72 24.91 -7.74
CA VAL A 35 -5.86 24.01 -8.02
C VAL A 35 -7.19 24.75 -7.88
N GLY A 36 -8.20 24.29 -8.64
CA GLY A 36 -9.55 24.84 -8.56
C GLY A 36 -10.34 24.40 -7.32
N THR A 37 -11.51 24.99 -7.12
CA THR A 37 -12.43 24.63 -6.03
C THR A 37 -12.76 23.13 -6.04
N CYS A 38 -12.84 22.54 -4.84
CA CYS A 38 -13.01 21.11 -4.58
C CYS A 38 -11.91 20.17 -5.12
N GLN A 39 -10.83 20.70 -5.70
CA GLN A 39 -9.68 19.90 -6.14
C GLN A 39 -8.61 19.79 -5.04
N THR A 40 -8.05 18.61 -4.84
CA THR A 40 -7.02 18.36 -3.83
C THR A 40 -5.64 18.81 -4.29
N GLY A 41 -4.95 19.57 -3.46
CA GLY A 41 -3.54 19.93 -3.62
C GLY A 41 -2.80 20.03 -2.29
N LEU A 42 -1.53 20.42 -2.35
CA LEU A 42 -0.68 20.71 -1.21
C LEU A 42 -0.91 22.12 -0.68
N LEU A 43 -1.02 22.26 0.64
CA LEU A 43 -1.13 23.55 1.31
C LEU A 43 0.27 24.18 1.50
N TRP A 44 0.46 25.33 0.86
CA TRP A 44 1.62 26.21 1.01
C TRP A 44 1.21 27.52 1.70
N LEU A 45 2.10 28.07 2.51
CA LEU A 45 1.92 29.36 3.21
C LEU A 45 2.93 30.36 2.67
N GLY A 46 2.48 31.47 2.11
CA GLY A 46 3.33 32.60 1.74
C GLY A 46 3.96 33.27 2.96
N SER A 47 4.94 34.16 2.73
CA SER A 47 5.87 34.66 3.75
C SER A 47 5.20 35.23 5.02
N ALA A 48 4.07 35.92 4.88
CA ALA A 48 3.31 36.48 6.00
C ALA A 48 2.64 35.45 6.93
N ALA A 49 2.46 34.21 6.48
CA ALA A 49 1.88 33.10 7.23
C ALA A 49 2.87 31.95 7.50
N ALA A 50 4.08 32.03 6.95
CA ALA A 50 5.14 31.04 7.13
C ALA A 50 5.99 31.34 8.38
N PRO A 51 6.46 30.33 9.13
CA PRO A 51 7.49 30.55 10.13
C PRO A 51 8.80 31.00 9.45
N PRO A 52 9.62 31.87 10.09
CA PRO A 52 10.87 32.33 9.49
C PRO A 52 11.89 31.18 9.36
N PRO A 53 12.74 31.16 8.32
CA PRO A 53 13.81 30.17 8.18
C PRO A 53 14.82 30.30 9.34
N ARG A 54 14.81 29.35 10.27
CA ARG A 54 15.77 29.36 11.40
C ARG A 54 17.17 28.98 10.92
N ALA A 55 18.15 29.84 11.20
CA ALA A 55 19.55 29.67 10.81
C ALA A 55 20.29 28.49 11.48
N SER A 56 19.66 27.75 12.41
CA SER A 56 20.30 26.70 13.22
C SER A 56 20.04 25.25 12.75
N LEU A 57 19.43 25.05 11.57
CA LEU A 57 19.27 23.72 10.96
C LEU A 57 20.03 23.66 9.62
N TYR A 58 21.36 23.51 9.70
CA TYR A 58 22.26 23.35 8.55
C TYR A 58 22.12 21.96 7.91
N LEU A 59 21.05 21.78 7.15
CA LEU A 59 20.92 20.82 6.06
C LEU A 59 20.24 21.57 4.91
N PRO A 60 20.99 22.24 4.02
CA PRO A 60 20.44 23.12 2.97
C PRO A 60 19.33 22.44 2.15
N GLU A 61 19.49 21.15 1.86
CA GLU A 61 18.47 20.36 1.15
C GLU A 61 17.16 20.14 1.90
N SER A 62 17.14 20.11 3.24
CA SER A 62 15.91 19.85 3.99
C SER A 62 15.06 21.12 4.10
N THR A 63 15.71 22.27 4.29
CA THR A 63 15.09 23.60 4.25
C THR A 63 14.62 23.94 2.84
N ALA A 64 15.43 23.73 1.79
CA ALA A 64 15.05 23.99 0.39
C ALA A 64 13.94 23.06 -0.18
N LYS A 65 13.60 21.97 0.53
CA LYS A 65 12.42 21.12 0.22
C LYS A 65 11.14 21.66 0.87
N ARG A 66 11.24 22.50 1.90
CA ARG A 66 10.08 23.10 2.60
C ARG A 66 9.88 24.59 2.28
N TYR A 67 10.93 25.35 1.97
CA TYR A 67 10.85 26.75 1.57
C TYR A 67 11.23 26.90 0.09
N LYS A 68 10.44 27.67 -0.64
CA LYS A 68 10.71 28.09 -2.02
C LYS A 68 10.46 29.58 -2.16
N TYR A 69 11.06 30.23 -3.16
CA TYR A 69 10.59 31.55 -3.58
C TYR A 69 9.12 31.45 -4.01
N ASP A 70 8.32 32.43 -3.61
CA ASP A 70 6.92 32.53 -3.95
C ASP A 70 6.78 33.02 -5.42
N PRO A 71 6.25 32.21 -6.35
CA PRO A 71 6.10 32.64 -7.74
C PRO A 71 4.88 33.55 -7.95
N PHE A 72 4.01 33.67 -6.95
CA PHE A 72 2.79 34.48 -6.98
C PHE A 72 3.04 35.89 -6.43
N GLU A 73 4.00 36.05 -5.52
CA GLU A 73 4.49 37.36 -5.06
C GLU A 73 5.79 37.79 -5.76
N LYS A 74 5.74 38.81 -6.62
CA LYS A 74 6.91 39.35 -7.35
C LYS A 74 7.89 40.18 -6.49
N ASN A 75 7.84 40.02 -5.17
CA ASN A 75 8.65 40.76 -4.18
C ASN A 75 9.88 39.97 -3.71
N GLY A 76 10.08 38.74 -4.19
CA GLY A 76 11.18 37.86 -3.74
C GLY A 76 10.91 37.16 -2.39
N SER A 77 9.66 37.14 -1.93
CA SER A 77 9.27 36.44 -0.71
C SER A 77 9.35 34.91 -0.86
N PHE A 78 9.16 34.20 0.25
CA PHE A 78 9.20 32.74 0.30
C PHE A 78 7.84 32.14 0.67
N MET A 79 7.51 31.00 0.06
CA MET A 79 6.40 30.13 0.47
C MET A 79 6.91 28.86 1.15
N TYR A 80 6.18 28.40 2.17
CA TYR A 80 6.46 27.24 3.01
C TYR A 80 5.47 26.10 2.77
N ASN A 81 5.97 24.91 2.41
CA ASN A 81 5.19 23.70 2.26
C ASN A 81 4.88 23.08 3.62
N THR A 82 3.59 23.11 3.99
CA THR A 82 3.10 22.56 5.26
C THR A 82 3.09 21.04 5.31
N GLY A 83 3.15 20.36 4.14
CA GLY A 83 2.95 18.92 3.96
C GLY A 83 1.50 18.46 4.09
N ALA A 84 0.54 19.37 4.32
CA ALA A 84 -0.88 19.04 4.38
C ALA A 84 -1.50 18.96 2.97
N LEU A 85 -2.38 17.98 2.77
CA LEU A 85 -3.26 17.88 1.60
C LEU A 85 -4.59 18.52 1.94
N CYS A 86 -5.03 19.48 1.13
CA CYS A 86 -6.23 20.26 1.34
C CYS A 86 -7.01 20.46 0.02
N CYS A 87 -8.26 20.91 0.10
CA CYS A 87 -8.97 21.55 -1.01
C CYS A 87 -9.76 22.76 -0.51
N TRP A 88 -10.04 23.71 -1.41
CA TRP A 88 -11.03 24.75 -1.16
C TRP A 88 -12.44 24.15 -1.28
N ARG A 89 -13.32 24.44 -0.33
CA ARG A 89 -14.76 24.19 -0.46
C ARG A 89 -15.43 25.30 -1.27
N ALA A 90 -16.67 25.04 -1.71
CA ALA A 90 -17.49 26.04 -2.40
C ALA A 90 -17.83 27.27 -1.54
N ASP A 91 -17.78 27.15 -0.21
CA ASP A 91 -17.98 28.23 0.76
C ASP A 91 -16.70 29.07 1.03
N GLY A 92 -15.58 28.79 0.35
CA GLY A 92 -14.30 29.47 0.57
C GLY A 92 -13.49 28.96 1.77
N SER A 93 -13.99 27.97 2.54
CA SER A 93 -13.23 27.33 3.62
C SER A 93 -12.24 26.30 3.09
N ILE A 94 -11.19 26.00 3.87
CA ILE A 94 -10.23 24.94 3.56
C ILE A 94 -10.68 23.62 4.20
N ALA A 95 -10.85 22.58 3.39
CA ALA A 95 -11.00 21.21 3.84
C ALA A 95 -9.64 20.52 3.96
N TYR A 96 -9.28 20.07 5.15
CA TYR A 96 -8.09 19.24 5.37
C TYR A 96 -8.39 17.77 5.01
N LEU A 97 -7.55 17.19 4.15
CA LEU A 97 -7.73 15.85 3.57
C LEU A 97 -6.64 14.84 3.99
N GLY A 98 -5.56 15.31 4.62
CA GLY A 98 -4.48 14.47 5.14
C GLY A 98 -3.10 15.13 5.05
N ARG A 99 -2.04 14.31 5.02
CA ARG A 99 -0.66 14.77 4.76
C ARG A 99 0.00 13.96 3.66
N GLN A 100 0.90 14.60 2.92
CA GLN A 100 1.76 13.96 1.93
C GLN A 100 2.98 13.30 2.60
N ASP A 101 3.50 13.89 3.68
CA ASP A 101 4.57 13.33 4.49
C ASP A 101 4.05 12.38 5.59
N GLU A 102 4.90 11.47 6.06
CA GLU A 102 4.57 10.53 7.15
C GLU A 102 4.59 11.21 8.55
N GLN A 103 4.59 12.54 8.61
CA GLN A 103 4.82 13.34 9.83
C GLN A 103 3.52 13.76 10.52
N GLY A 104 2.48 12.92 10.44
CA GLY A 104 1.43 12.94 11.46
C GLY A 104 2.02 12.45 12.79
N ARG A 105 1.94 13.27 13.86
CA ARG A 105 2.52 13.04 15.21
C ARG A 105 2.45 11.56 15.64
N ARG A 106 3.54 10.82 15.41
CA ARG A 106 3.73 9.43 15.83
C ARG A 106 4.94 9.34 16.75
N VAL A 107 4.76 9.82 17.97
CA VAL A 107 5.64 9.42 19.07
C VAL A 107 5.30 7.97 19.38
N LYS A 108 6.29 7.07 19.34
CA LYS A 108 6.09 5.70 19.84
C LYS A 108 6.02 5.77 21.36
N LEU A 109 4.98 5.20 21.98
CA LEU A 109 4.86 5.16 23.43
C LEU A 109 6.06 4.43 24.07
N GLU A 110 6.62 3.44 23.37
CA GLU A 110 7.86 2.75 23.77
C GLU A 110 9.09 3.69 23.80
N SER A 111 9.13 4.73 22.97
CA SER A 111 10.22 5.73 22.99
C SER A 111 10.09 6.72 24.14
N ILE A 112 8.86 6.98 24.59
CA ILE A 112 8.58 7.82 25.77
C ILE A 112 8.98 7.05 27.03
N ALA A 113 8.59 5.77 27.11
CA ALA A 113 9.01 4.88 28.18
C ALA A 113 10.54 4.75 28.27
N ALA A 114 11.22 4.51 27.14
CA ALA A 114 12.69 4.43 27.12
C ALA A 114 13.35 5.73 27.61
N SER A 115 12.86 6.90 27.19
CA SER A 115 13.38 8.20 27.66
C SER A 115 13.10 8.46 29.15
N MET A 116 12.06 7.86 29.72
CA MET A 116 11.83 7.88 31.18
C MET A 116 12.79 6.93 31.91
N GLU A 117 13.11 5.77 31.34
CA GLU A 117 14.06 4.78 31.90
C GLU A 117 15.53 5.25 31.87
N GLU A 118 15.85 6.33 31.15
CA GLU A 118 17.16 7.00 31.24
C GLU A 118 17.38 7.76 32.56
N ALA A 119 16.31 8.03 33.32
CA ALA A 119 16.42 8.66 34.64
C ALA A 119 16.93 7.63 35.66
N SER A 120 18.02 7.93 36.36
CA SER A 120 18.69 7.01 37.31
C SER A 120 17.81 6.50 38.45
N PHE A 121 16.70 7.18 38.73
CA PHE A 121 15.70 6.84 39.74
C PHE A 121 14.46 6.09 39.19
N ILE A 122 14.40 5.82 37.88
CA ILE A 122 13.36 5.01 37.23
C ILE A 122 13.97 3.68 36.76
N THR A 123 13.45 2.57 37.27
CA THR A 123 13.90 1.21 36.90
C THR A 123 13.12 0.63 35.71
N LYS A 124 11.83 1.00 35.58
CA LYS A 124 10.98 0.67 34.43
C LYS A 124 9.91 1.73 34.22
N ALA A 125 9.49 1.94 32.97
CA ALA A 125 8.40 2.84 32.61
C ALA A 125 7.41 2.24 31.59
N CYS A 126 6.20 2.78 31.55
CA CYS A 126 5.21 2.49 30.52
C CYS A 126 4.39 3.74 30.19
N ALA A 127 4.49 4.22 28.94
CA ALA A 127 3.63 5.29 28.46
C ALA A 127 2.32 4.74 27.86
N ILE A 128 1.20 5.40 28.15
CA ILE A 128 -0.14 5.04 27.67
C ILE A 128 -0.88 6.32 27.26
N PHE A 129 -1.49 6.34 26.07
CA PHE A 129 -2.40 7.41 25.66
C PHE A 129 -3.85 6.95 25.85
N SER A 130 -4.63 7.69 26.65
CA SER A 130 -6.03 7.40 26.95
C SER A 130 -6.79 8.69 27.22
N GLU A 131 -8.03 8.79 26.72
CA GLU A 131 -8.94 9.94 26.98
C GLU A 131 -8.33 11.31 26.63
N GLY A 132 -7.50 11.36 25.57
CA GLY A 132 -6.81 12.57 25.14
C GLY A 132 -5.54 12.92 25.92
N LEU A 133 -5.26 12.20 27.02
CA LEU A 133 -4.11 12.42 27.90
C LEU A 133 -3.01 11.38 27.69
N LEU A 134 -1.75 11.81 27.87
CA LEU A 134 -0.58 10.94 27.85
C LEU A 134 -0.13 10.66 29.30
N TRP A 135 -0.17 9.40 29.69
CA TRP A 135 0.18 8.90 31.02
C TRP A 135 1.55 8.23 31.01
N GLY A 136 2.41 8.55 31.98
CA GLY A 136 3.71 7.92 32.21
C GLY A 136 3.72 7.15 33.52
N PHE A 137 3.54 5.84 33.47
CA PHE A 137 3.67 4.96 34.64
C PHE A 137 5.14 4.61 34.85
N TYR A 138 5.61 4.59 36.10
CA TYR A 138 7.00 4.27 36.43
C TYR A 138 7.14 3.49 37.74
N SER A 139 8.20 2.70 37.83
CA SER A 139 8.65 2.00 39.05
C SER A 139 10.13 2.30 39.28
N GLY A 140 10.56 2.44 40.54
CA GLY A 140 11.90 2.87 40.91
C GLY A 140 11.92 3.46 42.32
N SER A 141 12.65 4.55 42.55
CA SER A 141 12.67 5.24 43.83
C SER A 141 11.29 5.86 44.16
N PRO A 142 10.68 5.55 45.32
CA PRO A 142 9.30 5.95 45.63
C PRO A 142 9.11 7.45 45.92
N ASN A 143 10.18 8.15 46.32
CA ASN A 143 10.13 9.53 46.83
C ASN A 143 10.73 10.56 45.84
N VAL A 144 10.48 10.40 44.54
CA VAL A 144 10.93 11.37 43.52
C VAL A 144 9.79 12.31 43.17
N ASP A 145 10.03 13.62 43.29
CA ASP A 145 9.08 14.64 42.87
C ASP A 145 8.79 14.56 41.36
N VAL A 146 7.50 14.57 41.01
CA VAL A 146 6.99 14.53 39.64
C VAL A 146 7.48 15.72 38.81
N ALA A 147 7.73 16.89 39.41
CA ALA A 147 8.28 18.03 38.67
C ALA A 147 9.70 17.73 38.14
N THR A 148 10.55 17.09 38.95
CA THR A 148 11.88 16.61 38.57
C THR A 148 11.82 15.59 37.42
N ILE A 149 10.89 14.63 37.48
CA ILE A 149 10.69 13.65 36.40
C ILE A 149 10.25 14.36 35.10
N LYS A 150 9.29 15.27 35.20
CA LYS A 150 8.77 16.03 34.07
C LYS A 150 9.85 16.90 33.42
N ALA A 151 10.68 17.57 34.21
CA ALA A 151 11.81 18.36 33.71
C ALA A 151 12.82 17.49 32.95
N PHE A 152 13.27 16.38 33.55
CA PHE A 152 14.21 15.44 32.92
C PHE A 152 13.69 14.91 31.57
N VAL A 153 12.40 14.59 31.49
CA VAL A 153 11.76 14.09 30.26
C VAL A 153 11.57 15.21 29.22
N ALA A 154 11.27 16.45 29.65
CA ALA A 154 11.08 17.60 28.76
C ALA A 154 12.37 18.09 28.09
N GLU A 155 13.54 17.84 28.67
CA GLU A 155 14.84 18.08 28.01
C GLU A 155 15.08 17.14 26.82
N ARG A 156 14.48 15.95 26.83
CA ARG A 156 14.79 14.83 25.90
C ARG A 156 13.67 14.57 24.89
N LEU A 157 12.43 14.93 25.22
CA LEU A 157 11.26 14.77 24.37
C LEU A 157 10.65 16.13 24.00
N PRO A 158 10.14 16.31 22.77
CA PRO A 158 9.41 17.53 22.43
C PRO A 158 8.14 17.63 23.30
N GLU A 159 7.71 18.85 23.62
CA GLU A 159 6.62 19.14 24.57
C GLU A 159 5.38 18.23 24.46
N TYR A 160 4.90 17.96 23.24
CA TYR A 160 3.73 17.11 22.97
C TYR A 160 3.95 15.59 23.17
N ALA A 161 5.18 15.18 23.49
CA ALA A 161 5.59 13.82 23.80
C ALA A 161 5.89 13.62 25.30
N VAL A 162 5.90 14.70 26.09
CA VAL A 162 6.05 14.65 27.54
C VAL A 162 4.73 14.18 28.16
N PRO A 163 4.70 13.15 29.02
CA PRO A 163 3.49 12.74 29.71
C PRO A 163 2.83 13.89 30.49
N SER A 164 1.53 14.02 30.33
CA SER A 164 0.69 15.00 31.02
C SER A 164 0.49 14.63 32.50
N LYS A 165 0.61 13.34 32.83
CA LYS A 165 0.46 12.77 34.17
C LYS A 165 1.51 11.67 34.38
N PHE A 166 2.16 11.66 35.54
CA PHE A 166 3.09 10.61 35.95
C PHE A 166 2.52 9.85 37.15
N VAL A 167 2.72 8.53 37.19
CA VAL A 167 2.12 7.65 38.20
C VAL A 167 3.13 6.61 38.67
N PHE A 168 3.54 6.70 39.94
CA PHE A 168 4.41 5.70 40.57
C PHE A 168 3.67 4.39 40.86
N ARG A 169 4.34 3.26 40.66
CA ARG A 169 3.93 1.92 41.10
C ARG A 169 5.16 1.15 41.55
N GLU A 170 5.07 0.45 42.69
CA GLU A 170 6.15 -0.44 43.15
C GLU A 170 6.47 -1.54 42.12
N THR A 171 5.43 -2.08 41.47
CA THR A 171 5.57 -3.00 40.35
C THR A 171 4.61 -2.63 39.22
N LEU A 172 5.11 -2.67 37.98
CA LEU A 172 4.29 -2.51 36.78
C LEU A 172 3.74 -3.89 36.36
N PRO A 173 2.41 -4.12 36.34
CA PRO A 173 1.84 -5.43 36.08
C PRO A 173 2.15 -5.92 34.66
N LEU A 174 2.45 -7.22 34.53
CA LEU A 174 2.76 -7.89 33.27
C LEU A 174 1.72 -8.96 32.96
N LYS A 175 1.42 -9.13 31.67
CA LYS A 175 0.63 -10.26 31.15
C LYS A 175 1.49 -11.52 31.07
N PRO A 176 0.89 -12.74 30.96
CA PRO A 176 1.62 -13.99 30.79
C PRO A 176 2.56 -14.07 29.57
N ASN A 177 2.50 -13.12 28.65
CA ASN A 177 3.40 -12.98 27.50
C ASN A 177 4.54 -11.96 27.71
N GLY A 178 4.74 -11.48 28.95
CA GLY A 178 5.81 -10.55 29.32
C GLY A 178 5.57 -9.06 28.98
N LYS A 179 4.44 -8.70 28.36
CA LYS A 179 4.10 -7.29 28.05
C LYS A 179 3.32 -6.65 29.20
N PHE A 180 3.52 -5.35 29.43
CA PHE A 180 2.78 -4.59 30.45
C PHE A 180 1.25 -4.71 30.28
N ASP A 181 0.53 -4.92 31.38
CA ASP A 181 -0.93 -4.88 31.37
C ASP A 181 -1.44 -3.45 31.47
N ARG A 182 -1.50 -2.81 30.31
CA ARG A 182 -2.05 -1.46 30.11
C ARG A 182 -3.48 -1.31 30.63
N ARG A 183 -4.29 -2.38 30.69
CA ARG A 183 -5.66 -2.31 31.25
C ARG A 183 -5.64 -2.22 32.77
N ALA A 184 -4.79 -3.00 33.43
CA ALA A 184 -4.59 -2.91 34.88
C ALA A 184 -3.96 -1.58 35.30
N LEU A 185 -2.99 -1.09 34.54
CA LEU A 185 -2.36 0.23 34.77
C LEU A 185 -3.39 1.38 34.69
N LEU A 186 -4.19 1.45 33.63
CA LEU A 186 -5.26 2.46 33.53
C LEU A 186 -6.34 2.31 34.60
N ALA A 187 -6.76 1.07 34.92
CA ALA A 187 -7.73 0.83 36.00
C ALA A 187 -7.23 1.34 37.36
N SER A 188 -5.92 1.25 37.63
CA SER A 188 -5.30 1.78 38.86
C SER A 188 -5.31 3.32 38.97
N VAL A 189 -5.74 4.02 37.92
CA VAL A 189 -5.89 5.49 37.90
C VAL A 189 -7.36 5.91 38.00
N GLY A 190 -8.31 5.03 37.68
CA GLY A 190 -9.75 5.30 37.85
C GLY A 190 -10.16 5.59 39.30
N THR A 191 -9.37 5.15 40.28
CA THR A 191 -9.52 5.47 41.71
C THR A 191 -8.85 6.78 42.13
N TYR A 192 -8.04 7.41 41.29
CA TYR A 192 -7.23 8.59 41.64
C TYR A 192 -8.01 9.91 41.63
N VAL A 193 -9.28 9.89 41.21
CA VAL A 193 -10.18 11.07 41.21
C VAL A 193 -10.92 11.22 42.56
N ALA A 194 -10.89 10.21 43.43
CA ALA A 194 -11.67 10.17 44.66
C ALA A 194 -10.88 10.50 45.95
N SER A 195 -9.61 10.91 45.84
CA SER A 195 -8.74 11.17 47.01
C SER A 195 -7.94 12.46 46.89
N SER A 196 -8.62 13.60 47.01
CA SER A 196 -8.03 14.89 47.37
C SER A 196 -9.10 15.70 48.13
N PRO A 197 -8.80 16.30 49.30
CA PRO A 197 -9.79 17.05 50.06
C PRO A 197 -10.16 18.38 49.37
N PRO A 198 -11.33 18.98 49.69
CA PRO A 198 -11.88 20.10 48.95
C PRO A 198 -11.35 21.45 49.43
N ASP A 199 -10.93 22.30 48.50
CA ASP A 199 -10.81 23.76 48.72
C ASP A 199 -10.93 24.50 47.38
N THR A 200 -12.17 24.74 46.93
CA THR A 200 -12.69 25.92 46.21
C THR A 200 -14.04 25.58 45.55
N PRO A 201 -15.08 26.43 45.67
CA PRO A 201 -16.36 26.19 45.02
C PRO A 201 -16.31 26.57 43.53
N VAL A 202 -16.86 25.71 42.66
CA VAL A 202 -17.16 26.02 41.26
C VAL A 202 -18.63 25.67 41.00
N GLU A 203 -19.36 26.59 40.37
CA GLU A 203 -20.81 26.49 40.19
C GLU A 203 -21.26 25.33 39.29
N PRO A 204 -22.41 24.70 39.56
CA PRO A 204 -22.79 23.41 38.97
C PRO A 204 -23.61 23.52 37.67
N ASP A 205 -23.19 24.32 36.68
CA ASP A 205 -24.05 24.63 35.49
C ASP A 205 -23.48 24.25 34.10
N LEU A 206 -22.29 23.64 34.03
CA LEU A 206 -21.66 23.23 32.75
C LEU A 206 -21.97 21.79 32.29
N LEU A 207 -22.68 21.00 33.11
CA LEU A 207 -23.00 19.60 32.80
C LEU A 207 -24.39 19.41 32.17
N ALA A 208 -25.31 20.37 32.38
CA ALA A 208 -26.65 20.35 31.79
C ALA A 208 -26.65 20.79 30.31
N SER A 209 -25.81 21.77 29.94
CA SER A 209 -25.74 22.32 28.57
C SER A 209 -25.20 21.31 27.55
N TRP A 210 -24.30 20.42 27.95
CA TRP A 210 -23.67 19.42 27.06
C TRP A 210 -24.57 18.25 26.64
N ILE A 211 -25.67 18.00 27.36
CA ILE A 211 -26.58 16.89 27.06
C ILE A 211 -27.67 17.32 26.06
N LEU A 212 -28.14 18.56 26.15
CA LEU A 212 -29.21 19.11 25.30
C LEU A 212 -28.80 19.37 23.84
N GLU A 213 -27.50 19.58 23.58
CA GLU A 213 -26.99 19.93 22.25
C GLU A 213 -26.92 18.74 21.27
N LYS A 214 -27.03 17.50 21.76
CA LYS A 214 -26.94 16.30 20.91
C LYS A 214 -28.24 15.88 20.20
N GLU A 215 -29.41 16.37 20.61
CA GLU A 215 -30.70 15.87 20.09
C GLU A 215 -31.38 16.77 19.04
N LYS A 216 -30.87 17.98 18.74
CA LYS A 216 -31.56 18.94 17.86
C LYS A 216 -30.95 19.17 16.47
N ALA A 217 -29.95 18.39 16.07
CA ALA A 217 -29.28 18.54 14.76
C ALA A 217 -29.94 17.71 13.63
N GLN A 218 -31.23 17.92 13.35
CA GLN A 218 -31.84 17.58 12.05
C GLN A 218 -32.70 18.73 11.49
N VAL A 219 -32.22 19.31 10.38
CA VAL A 219 -33.00 19.77 9.21
C VAL A 219 -34.02 20.93 9.40
N TYR A 220 -33.61 22.18 9.12
CA TYR A 220 -34.08 22.99 7.96
C TYR A 220 -33.38 24.38 7.84
N ILE A 221 -33.69 25.10 6.76
CA ILE A 221 -33.06 26.32 6.20
C ILE A 221 -33.92 27.57 6.45
N ARG A 222 -33.33 28.74 6.76
CA ARG A 222 -33.79 30.06 6.24
C ARG A 222 -32.79 31.24 6.39
N GLU A 223 -33.15 32.34 5.73
CA GLU A 223 -32.38 33.53 5.31
C GLU A 223 -32.21 34.65 6.37
N PRO A 224 -31.35 35.68 6.11
CA PRO A 224 -30.95 36.68 7.11
C PRO A 224 -31.78 37.98 7.11
N GLU A 225 -31.69 38.73 8.22
CA GLU A 225 -32.19 40.10 8.35
C GLU A 225 -31.06 41.09 8.73
N ARG A 226 -31.33 42.40 8.64
CA ARG A 226 -30.33 43.44 8.28
C ARG A 226 -30.15 44.52 9.37
N SER A 227 -29.07 45.30 9.25
CA SER A 227 -28.75 46.56 9.97
C SER A 227 -28.18 46.40 11.39
N LEU A 228 -27.43 47.36 11.98
CA LEU A 228 -27.29 48.80 11.72
C LEU A 228 -25.81 49.29 11.77
N ALA A 229 -25.56 50.52 11.31
CA ALA A 229 -24.21 51.09 11.09
C ALA A 229 -23.61 51.86 12.29
N GLY A 230 -22.30 52.16 12.21
CA GLY A 230 -21.60 53.08 13.12
C GLY A 230 -20.23 53.50 12.59
N SER A 231 -20.11 54.73 12.09
CA SER A 231 -18.87 55.31 11.53
C SER A 231 -17.85 55.72 12.60
N LEU A 232 -16.57 55.82 12.20
CA LEU A 232 -15.71 57.01 12.46
C LEU A 232 -14.45 57.00 11.58
N LYS A 233 -14.00 58.20 11.18
CA LYS A 233 -12.82 58.48 10.33
C LYS A 233 -11.61 58.92 11.18
N LEU A 234 -10.41 58.91 10.60
CA LEU A 234 -9.55 60.07 10.22
C LEU A 234 -8.14 59.55 9.84
N GLU A 235 -7.59 59.92 8.67
CA GLU A 235 -6.39 60.80 8.45
C GLU A 235 -5.11 60.29 9.14
N GLY A 236 -3.91 60.20 8.58
CA GLY A 236 -3.16 60.88 7.49
C GLY A 236 -1.70 60.94 8.03
N ASP A 237 -0.57 60.95 7.33
CA ASP A 237 -0.19 61.21 5.95
C ASP A 237 1.34 60.90 5.81
N HIS A 238 1.93 61.10 4.61
CA HIS A 238 3.36 61.34 4.29
C HIS A 238 4.25 60.32 3.51
N LEU A 239 5.04 60.93 2.61
CA LEU A 239 5.96 60.41 1.58
C LEU A 239 7.40 60.30 2.15
N VAL A 240 8.40 59.60 1.58
CA VAL A 240 9.23 59.83 0.35
C VAL A 240 10.23 58.64 0.23
N GLY A 241 10.82 58.20 -0.89
CA GLY A 241 10.66 58.61 -2.30
C GLY A 241 11.96 58.81 -3.12
N ALA A 242 12.85 57.80 -3.29
CA ALA A 242 14.06 57.91 -4.13
C ALA A 242 14.42 56.59 -4.89
N ALA A 243 15.05 56.72 -6.06
CA ALA A 243 15.33 55.63 -7.03
C ALA A 243 16.77 55.70 -7.60
N VAL A 244 17.01 55.01 -8.75
CA VAL A 244 18.21 54.94 -9.63
C VAL A 244 19.03 53.65 -9.42
N THR A 245 18.94 52.59 -10.25
CA THR A 245 19.23 52.35 -11.70
C THR A 245 20.65 51.82 -11.96
N VAL A 246 20.76 50.85 -12.87
CA VAL A 246 21.89 49.91 -13.12
C VAL A 246 22.54 50.16 -14.49
N THR A 247 23.86 49.97 -14.66
CA THR A 247 24.49 49.22 -15.81
C THR A 247 26.03 49.00 -15.68
N PRO A 248 26.64 48.00 -16.36
CA PRO A 248 28.05 47.58 -16.25
C PRO A 248 28.94 48.01 -17.45
N PRO A 249 30.22 47.57 -17.54
CA PRO A 249 30.59 46.60 -18.60
C PRO A 249 31.67 45.55 -18.19
N ALA A 250 32.38 44.93 -19.15
CA ALA A 250 32.91 43.56 -19.08
C ALA A 250 34.40 43.33 -19.45
N SER A 251 34.88 42.10 -19.16
CA SER A 251 35.97 41.30 -19.77
C SER A 251 37.43 41.82 -19.86
N ALA A 252 38.39 41.04 -19.31
CA ALA A 252 39.71 40.75 -19.90
C ALA A 252 40.47 39.63 -19.13
N MET A 253 41.35 38.90 -19.85
CA MET A 253 42.36 37.91 -19.40
C MET A 253 43.29 37.65 -20.61
N PRO A 254 44.55 37.16 -20.47
CA PRO A 254 45.50 37.18 -19.35
C PRO A 254 46.84 37.86 -19.77
N PRO A 255 47.96 37.76 -19.00
CA PRO A 255 48.95 36.71 -19.31
C PRO A 255 49.63 36.07 -18.08
N ALA A 256 50.47 35.06 -18.32
CA ALA A 256 51.13 34.23 -17.29
C ALA A 256 52.54 34.70 -16.91
N HIS A 257 53.01 34.36 -15.71
CA HIS A 257 54.45 34.20 -15.39
C HIS A 257 54.69 33.23 -14.22
N LEU A 258 55.96 32.88 -14.00
CA LEU A 258 56.46 31.65 -13.36
C LEU A 258 56.51 31.62 -11.81
N SER A 259 56.50 30.36 -11.31
CA SER A 259 57.25 29.81 -10.16
C SER A 259 56.98 30.28 -8.72
N SER A 260 56.58 29.33 -7.86
CA SER A 260 57.33 29.01 -6.62
C SER A 260 57.08 27.55 -6.17
N GLU A 261 58.09 26.91 -5.59
CA GLU A 261 58.16 25.45 -5.34
C GLU A 261 57.34 24.97 -4.12
N LYS A 262 56.05 25.33 -4.04
CA LYS A 262 55.16 24.89 -2.94
C LYS A 262 54.05 23.89 -3.34
N GLU A 263 53.88 23.60 -4.63
CA GLU A 263 52.75 22.77 -5.10
C GLU A 263 53.07 21.27 -5.29
N MET A 264 54.33 20.83 -5.14
CA MET A 264 54.72 19.43 -5.40
C MET A 264 54.62 18.46 -4.20
N MET A 265 54.10 18.88 -3.03
CA MET A 265 54.10 18.05 -1.81
C MET A 265 52.73 17.84 -1.13
N GLN A 266 51.62 18.05 -1.86
CA GLN A 266 50.27 17.65 -1.45
C GLN A 266 49.52 16.94 -2.59
N ALA A 267 50.02 15.77 -2.98
CA ALA A 267 49.45 14.96 -4.08
C ALA A 267 49.22 13.48 -3.70
N VAL A 268 48.60 13.21 -2.53
CA VAL A 268 47.99 11.90 -2.23
C VAL A 268 46.71 12.08 -1.41
N VAL A 269 45.67 11.31 -1.73
CA VAL A 269 44.34 11.26 -1.07
C VAL A 269 43.43 12.48 -1.28
N THR A 270 43.09 12.78 -2.53
CA THR A 270 41.76 13.33 -2.84
C THR A 270 40.76 12.18 -3.00
N THR A 271 40.00 11.89 -1.94
CA THR A 271 38.72 11.22 -2.12
C THR A 271 37.84 12.09 -3.02
N PRO A 272 37.00 11.52 -3.90
CA PRO A 272 36.08 12.32 -4.68
C PRO A 272 35.07 12.95 -3.72
N VAL A 273 35.19 14.27 -3.52
CA VAL A 273 34.18 15.07 -2.84
C VAL A 273 32.89 14.86 -3.62
N VAL A 274 31.93 14.19 -2.98
CA VAL A 274 30.59 14.00 -3.53
C VAL A 274 29.94 15.38 -3.53
N ASN A 275 30.05 16.07 -4.67
CA ASN A 275 29.24 17.24 -4.96
C ASN A 275 27.78 16.91 -4.61
N SER A 276 27.15 17.76 -3.79
CA SER A 276 25.73 17.64 -3.45
C SER A 276 24.93 17.33 -4.71
N PRO A 277 24.10 16.28 -4.72
CA PRO A 277 23.56 15.73 -5.96
C PRO A 277 22.83 16.81 -6.73
N SER A 278 23.35 17.17 -7.90
CA SER A 278 22.68 18.07 -8.83
C SER A 278 21.25 17.58 -9.00
N LYS A 279 20.30 18.47 -8.69
CA LYS A 279 18.88 18.15 -8.59
C LYS A 279 18.44 17.52 -9.90
N ILE A 280 18.25 16.19 -9.90
CA ILE A 280 18.07 15.42 -11.13
C ILE A 280 16.80 15.91 -11.82
N GLU A 281 16.98 16.66 -12.91
CA GLU A 281 15.86 17.15 -13.70
C GLU A 281 15.19 15.98 -14.42
N LEU A 282 14.10 15.52 -13.82
CA LEU A 282 13.24 14.52 -14.43
C LEU A 282 12.57 15.12 -15.68
N PRO A 283 12.66 14.48 -16.86
CA PRO A 283 12.00 15.00 -18.05
C PRO A 283 10.49 15.05 -17.85
N GLY A 284 9.83 15.93 -18.61
CA GLY A 284 8.39 16.04 -18.66
C GLY A 284 7.70 14.68 -18.85
N LYS A 285 6.63 14.46 -18.08
CA LYS A 285 5.78 13.26 -18.17
C LYS A 285 5.11 13.27 -19.57
N LYS A 286 5.27 12.23 -20.38
CA LYS A 286 4.72 12.16 -21.74
C LYS A 286 3.18 12.09 -21.75
N GLY A 287 2.57 12.78 -22.71
CA GLY A 287 1.12 12.78 -22.96
C GLY A 287 0.29 13.64 -21.98
N VAL A 288 -0.95 13.94 -22.38
CA VAL A 288 -1.89 14.81 -21.66
C VAL A 288 -2.19 14.27 -20.26
N HIS A 289 -2.20 15.15 -19.26
CA HIS A 289 -2.35 14.81 -17.83
C HIS A 289 -3.56 13.91 -17.55
N GLY A 290 -4.77 14.31 -18.00
CA GLY A 290 -6.01 13.56 -17.81
C GLY A 290 -5.98 12.17 -18.45
N LEU A 291 -5.63 12.08 -19.74
CA LEU A 291 -5.52 10.81 -20.48
C LEU A 291 -4.49 9.86 -19.85
N ARG A 292 -3.37 10.38 -19.35
CA ARG A 292 -2.36 9.59 -18.63
C ARG A 292 -2.89 9.02 -17.32
N SER A 293 -3.59 9.84 -16.53
CA SER A 293 -4.24 9.43 -15.28
C SER A 293 -5.30 8.35 -15.52
N ILE A 294 -6.13 8.53 -16.56
CA ILE A 294 -7.12 7.54 -17.03
C ILE A 294 -6.44 6.24 -17.46
N ARG A 295 -5.36 6.29 -18.26
CA ARG A 295 -4.63 5.10 -18.71
C ARG A 295 -4.11 4.26 -17.54
N HIS A 296 -3.51 4.91 -16.53
CA HIS A 296 -2.90 4.21 -15.39
C HIS A 296 -3.91 3.76 -14.33
N LYS A 297 -4.98 4.54 -14.10
CA LYS A 297 -6.03 4.17 -13.13
C LYS A 297 -7.07 3.22 -13.74
N ILE A 298 -7.65 3.57 -14.88
CA ILE A 298 -8.79 2.87 -15.49
C ILE A 298 -8.31 1.75 -16.41
N PHE A 299 -7.41 2.03 -17.36
CA PHE A 299 -6.89 1.03 -18.31
C PHE A 299 -5.62 0.30 -17.83
N SER A 300 -5.45 0.12 -16.51
CA SER A 300 -4.42 -0.79 -15.99
C SER A 300 -4.68 -2.21 -16.51
N LEU A 301 -3.62 -2.98 -16.82
CA LEU A 301 -3.82 -4.30 -17.44
C LEU A 301 -4.66 -5.24 -16.58
N TYR A 302 -4.56 -5.14 -15.25
CA TYR A 302 -5.45 -5.83 -14.32
C TYR A 302 -6.93 -5.55 -14.60
N ARG A 303 -7.31 -4.27 -14.75
CA ARG A 303 -8.69 -3.86 -15.04
C ARG A 303 -9.10 -4.23 -16.46
N TRP A 304 -8.17 -4.18 -17.42
CA TRP A 304 -8.43 -4.62 -18.79
C TRP A 304 -8.71 -6.13 -18.86
N LEU A 305 -7.92 -6.96 -18.16
CA LEU A 305 -8.14 -8.41 -18.05
C LEU A 305 -9.44 -8.75 -17.31
N PHE A 306 -9.78 -7.98 -16.27
CA PHE A 306 -11.08 -8.05 -15.60
C PHE A 306 -12.24 -7.75 -16.57
N SER A 307 -12.16 -6.62 -17.30
CA SER A 307 -13.17 -6.22 -18.27
C SER A 307 -13.28 -7.22 -19.43
N PHE A 308 -12.17 -7.80 -19.88
CA PHE A 308 -12.14 -8.83 -20.91
C PHE A 308 -12.94 -10.07 -20.48
N ALA A 309 -12.72 -10.58 -19.25
CA ALA A 309 -13.49 -11.69 -18.71
C ALA A 309 -15.00 -11.36 -18.59
N PHE A 310 -15.33 -10.13 -18.19
CA PHE A 310 -16.73 -9.68 -18.11
C PHE A 310 -17.39 -9.54 -19.49
N ILE A 311 -16.70 -8.96 -20.47
CA ILE A 311 -17.18 -8.81 -21.85
C ILE A 311 -17.37 -10.18 -22.52
N ALA A 312 -16.46 -11.12 -22.31
CA ALA A 312 -16.62 -12.49 -22.81
C ALA A 312 -17.89 -13.16 -22.25
N ASN A 313 -18.21 -12.93 -20.98
CA ASN A 313 -19.45 -13.40 -20.38
C ASN A 313 -20.70 -12.69 -20.92
N LEU A 314 -20.64 -11.37 -21.14
CA LEU A 314 -21.72 -10.61 -21.77
C LEU A 314 -21.99 -11.10 -23.20
N MET A 315 -20.95 -11.39 -23.98
CA MET A 315 -21.07 -12.01 -25.30
C MET A 315 -21.70 -13.41 -25.19
N GLY A 316 -21.26 -14.23 -24.23
CA GLY A 316 -21.87 -15.54 -23.94
C GLY A 316 -23.37 -15.43 -23.65
N MET A 317 -23.79 -14.43 -22.88
CA MET A 317 -25.21 -14.17 -22.59
C MET A 317 -26.01 -13.76 -23.83
N VAL A 318 -25.45 -12.90 -24.70
CA VAL A 318 -26.10 -12.55 -25.98
C VAL A 318 -26.21 -13.76 -26.92
N LEU A 319 -25.18 -14.60 -26.98
CA LEU A 319 -25.20 -15.84 -27.77
C LEU A 319 -26.21 -16.84 -27.21
N MET A 320 -26.28 -17.02 -25.89
CA MET A 320 -27.30 -17.85 -25.24
C MET A 320 -28.71 -17.35 -25.55
N TRP A 321 -28.96 -16.04 -25.48
CA TRP A 321 -30.29 -15.47 -25.80
C TRP A 321 -30.68 -15.70 -27.27
N LYS A 322 -29.73 -15.62 -28.21
CA LYS A 322 -30.00 -15.83 -29.64
C LYS A 322 -30.09 -17.30 -30.07
N PHE A 323 -29.35 -18.21 -29.44
CA PHE A 323 -29.17 -19.58 -29.92
C PHE A 323 -29.63 -20.68 -28.95
N SER A 324 -30.02 -20.36 -27.71
CA SER A 324 -30.63 -21.36 -26.83
C SER A 324 -32.00 -21.76 -27.37
N LYS A 325 -32.20 -23.06 -27.62
CA LYS A 325 -33.55 -23.62 -27.75
C LYS A 325 -34.37 -23.26 -26.50
N ALA A 326 -35.67 -23.04 -26.67
CA ALA A 326 -36.59 -22.81 -25.58
C ALA A 326 -36.45 -23.92 -24.51
N GLY A 327 -36.40 -23.53 -23.23
CA GLY A 327 -36.23 -24.45 -22.10
C GLY A 327 -34.80 -24.67 -21.59
N ARG A 328 -33.74 -24.60 -22.42
CA ARG A 328 -32.36 -24.91 -21.97
C ARG A 328 -31.55 -23.74 -21.37
N GLY A 329 -32.12 -22.54 -21.32
CA GLY A 329 -31.41 -21.33 -20.86
C GLY A 329 -30.88 -21.44 -19.42
N LEU A 330 -31.60 -22.11 -18.53
CA LEU A 330 -31.25 -22.24 -17.11
C LEU A 330 -30.07 -23.20 -16.89
N GLN A 331 -30.06 -24.35 -17.58
CA GLN A 331 -28.93 -25.29 -17.57
C GLN A 331 -27.66 -24.65 -18.14
N ASN A 332 -27.79 -23.87 -19.22
CA ASN A 332 -26.69 -23.12 -19.82
C ASN A 332 -26.11 -22.06 -18.86
N ALA A 333 -26.93 -21.39 -18.05
CA ALA A 333 -26.46 -20.44 -17.03
C ALA A 333 -25.63 -21.13 -15.93
N CYS A 334 -26.05 -22.30 -15.46
CA CYS A 334 -25.29 -23.10 -14.49
C CYS A 334 -23.94 -23.59 -15.07
N ILE A 335 -23.89 -23.96 -16.36
CA ILE A 335 -22.63 -24.30 -17.04
C ILE A 335 -21.71 -23.06 -17.14
N ALA A 336 -22.26 -21.89 -17.49
CA ALA A 336 -21.49 -20.64 -17.58
C ALA A 336 -20.92 -20.22 -16.22
N GLU A 337 -21.69 -20.39 -15.14
CA GLU A 337 -21.21 -20.26 -13.76
C GLU A 337 -20.03 -21.20 -13.47
N ALA A 338 -20.18 -22.50 -13.73
CA ALA A 338 -19.14 -23.50 -13.48
C ALA A 338 -17.84 -23.22 -14.25
N VAL A 339 -17.92 -22.74 -15.50
CA VAL A 339 -16.75 -22.31 -16.28
C VAL A 339 -16.04 -21.14 -15.60
N ASN A 340 -16.78 -20.14 -15.11
CA ASN A 340 -16.18 -19.01 -14.42
C ASN A 340 -15.55 -19.42 -13.08
N LEU A 341 -16.20 -20.27 -12.28
CA LEU A 341 -15.65 -20.80 -11.02
C LEU A 341 -14.36 -21.60 -11.24
N PHE A 342 -14.31 -22.43 -12.28
CA PHE A 342 -13.09 -23.13 -12.67
C PHE A 342 -11.97 -22.13 -13.01
N MET A 343 -12.27 -21.08 -13.79
CA MET A 343 -11.30 -20.04 -14.13
C MET A 343 -10.83 -19.22 -12.91
N VAL A 344 -11.72 -18.91 -11.96
CA VAL A 344 -11.37 -18.26 -10.67
C VAL A 344 -10.29 -19.06 -9.94
N VAL A 345 -10.45 -20.38 -9.86
CA VAL A 345 -9.48 -21.28 -9.21
C VAL A 345 -8.19 -21.40 -10.04
N LEU A 346 -8.31 -21.66 -11.35
CA LEU A 346 -7.18 -21.91 -12.24
C LEU A 346 -6.19 -20.73 -12.27
N MET A 347 -6.69 -19.49 -12.33
CA MET A 347 -5.85 -18.27 -12.33
C MET A 347 -5.06 -18.06 -11.03
N ARG A 348 -5.35 -18.81 -9.96
CA ARG A 348 -4.60 -18.80 -8.69
C ARG A 348 -3.79 -20.08 -8.45
N GLN A 349 -3.84 -21.05 -9.36
CA GLN A 349 -3.17 -22.34 -9.20
C GLN A 349 -1.67 -22.25 -9.52
N GLU A 350 -0.84 -22.73 -8.60
CA GLU A 350 0.62 -22.59 -8.61
C GLU A 350 1.28 -23.25 -9.84
N TYR A 351 0.81 -24.45 -10.20
CA TYR A 351 1.25 -25.17 -11.40
C TYR A 351 0.91 -24.41 -12.70
N PHE A 352 -0.29 -23.84 -12.78
CA PHE A 352 -0.76 -23.09 -13.94
C PHE A 352 0.00 -21.76 -14.07
N ILE A 353 0.17 -21.03 -12.97
CA ILE A 353 1.01 -19.82 -12.92
C ILE A 353 2.44 -20.14 -13.37
N ASN A 354 3.05 -21.19 -12.83
CA ASN A 354 4.40 -21.60 -13.22
C ASN A 354 4.48 -22.05 -14.69
N ALA A 355 3.44 -22.66 -15.25
CA ALA A 355 3.36 -22.99 -16.68
C ALA A 355 3.27 -21.71 -17.55
N LEU A 356 2.42 -20.75 -17.18
CA LEU A 356 2.33 -19.45 -17.87
C LEU A 356 3.66 -18.69 -17.86
N TYR A 357 4.35 -18.62 -16.71
CA TYR A 357 5.66 -17.98 -16.65
C TYR A 357 6.72 -18.72 -17.45
N ARG A 358 6.68 -20.07 -17.50
CA ARG A 358 7.56 -20.86 -18.38
C ARG A 358 7.35 -20.48 -19.84
N VAL A 359 6.11 -20.52 -20.33
CA VAL A 359 5.77 -20.18 -21.72
C VAL A 359 6.11 -18.72 -22.04
N ALA A 360 5.77 -17.79 -21.14
CA ALA A 360 6.12 -16.38 -21.29
C ALA A 360 7.64 -16.18 -21.45
N CYS A 361 8.44 -16.82 -20.60
CA CYS A 361 9.91 -16.72 -20.63
C CYS A 361 10.59 -17.58 -21.70
N LEU A 362 9.84 -18.27 -22.58
CA LEU A 362 10.39 -18.81 -23.83
C LEU A 362 10.58 -17.73 -24.91
N VAL A 363 9.96 -16.55 -24.75
CA VAL A 363 10.12 -15.44 -25.69
C VAL A 363 11.58 -14.93 -25.66
N PRO A 364 12.36 -15.09 -26.74
CA PRO A 364 13.79 -14.81 -26.70
C PRO A 364 14.06 -13.30 -26.78
N THR A 365 15.22 -12.87 -26.27
CA THR A 365 15.67 -11.45 -26.27
C THR A 365 16.01 -10.91 -27.67
N SER A 366 15.94 -11.75 -28.71
CA SER A 366 15.98 -11.36 -30.13
C SER A 366 14.64 -10.84 -30.66
N TRP A 367 13.51 -11.21 -30.04
CA TRP A 367 12.19 -10.76 -30.50
C TRP A 367 11.98 -9.25 -30.31
N PRO A 368 11.12 -8.62 -31.15
CA PRO A 368 10.77 -7.21 -31.03
C PRO A 368 10.41 -6.79 -29.62
N PHE A 369 11.03 -5.69 -29.15
CA PHE A 369 10.93 -5.24 -27.76
C PHE A 369 9.48 -5.00 -27.30
N TRP A 370 8.59 -4.59 -28.20
CA TRP A 370 7.18 -4.39 -27.88
C TRP A 370 6.47 -5.68 -27.46
N ILE A 371 6.84 -6.84 -28.02
CA ILE A 371 6.30 -8.15 -27.61
C ILE A 371 6.80 -8.49 -26.20
N ARG A 372 8.11 -8.39 -25.98
CA ARG A 372 8.76 -8.66 -24.68
C ARG A 372 8.15 -7.78 -23.58
N LYS A 373 7.95 -6.48 -23.88
CA LYS A 373 7.27 -5.50 -23.01
C LYS A 373 5.81 -5.86 -22.70
N ARG A 374 5.07 -6.47 -23.63
CA ARG A 374 3.69 -6.93 -23.37
C ARG A 374 3.67 -8.19 -22.52
N VAL A 375 4.45 -9.21 -22.89
CA VAL A 375 4.56 -10.51 -22.21
C VAL A 375 5.02 -10.37 -20.76
N ALA A 376 5.90 -9.40 -20.46
CA ALA A 376 6.35 -9.10 -19.11
C ALA A 376 5.23 -8.75 -18.10
N ASN A 377 4.03 -8.39 -18.58
CA ASN A 377 2.89 -8.09 -17.70
C ASN A 377 2.11 -9.34 -17.22
N ILE A 378 2.64 -10.55 -17.45
CA ILE A 378 2.01 -11.84 -17.08
C ILE A 378 1.62 -11.93 -15.59
N TYR A 379 2.25 -11.15 -14.71
CA TYR A 379 1.90 -11.07 -13.29
C TYR A 379 0.52 -10.43 -13.00
N HIS A 380 -0.15 -9.84 -13.99
CA HIS A 380 -1.48 -9.22 -13.83
C HIS A 380 -2.69 -10.18 -13.98
N ILE A 381 -2.47 -11.49 -14.17
CA ILE A 381 -3.53 -12.53 -14.29
C ILE A 381 -4.60 -12.53 -13.19
N GLY A 382 -4.33 -11.93 -12.02
CA GLY A 382 -5.33 -11.71 -10.98
C GLY A 382 -6.57 -10.92 -11.44
N GLY A 383 -6.46 -10.14 -12.53
CA GLY A 383 -7.60 -9.47 -13.15
C GLY A 383 -8.65 -10.45 -13.70
N ILE A 384 -8.20 -11.54 -14.34
CA ILE A 384 -9.07 -12.61 -14.85
C ILE A 384 -9.78 -13.31 -13.68
N HIS A 385 -9.04 -13.65 -12.62
CA HIS A 385 -9.60 -14.25 -11.40
C HIS A 385 -10.76 -13.41 -10.84
N SER A 386 -10.59 -12.10 -10.67
CA SER A 386 -11.67 -11.24 -10.16
C SER A 386 -12.81 -11.01 -11.16
N GLY A 387 -12.50 -10.95 -12.47
CA GLY A 387 -13.51 -10.79 -13.52
C GLY A 387 -14.43 -12.02 -13.62
N CYS A 388 -13.84 -13.22 -13.59
CA CYS A 388 -14.59 -14.47 -13.52
C CYS A 388 -15.34 -14.62 -12.19
N ALA A 389 -14.81 -14.15 -11.05
CA ALA A 389 -15.51 -14.25 -9.77
C ALA A 389 -16.82 -13.44 -9.75
N ILE A 390 -16.79 -12.21 -10.26
CA ILE A 390 -18.00 -11.39 -10.40
C ILE A 390 -18.92 -11.96 -11.49
N SER A 391 -18.39 -12.47 -12.58
CA SER A 391 -19.20 -13.09 -13.64
C SER A 391 -19.90 -14.38 -13.15
N ALA A 392 -19.24 -15.20 -12.33
CA ALA A 392 -19.85 -16.36 -11.68
C ALA A 392 -21.02 -15.94 -10.77
N LEU A 393 -20.85 -14.89 -9.95
CA LEU A 393 -21.95 -14.36 -9.13
C LEU A 393 -23.14 -13.89 -10.00
N VAL A 394 -22.88 -13.21 -11.12
CA VAL A 394 -23.95 -12.76 -12.04
C VAL A 394 -24.68 -13.96 -12.64
N TRP A 395 -23.97 -15.00 -13.08
CA TRP A 395 -24.59 -16.23 -13.58
C TRP A 395 -25.38 -16.97 -12.50
N LEU A 396 -24.89 -17.03 -11.26
CA LEU A 396 -25.61 -17.58 -10.12
C LEU A 396 -26.89 -16.81 -9.81
N ILE A 397 -26.88 -15.48 -9.92
CA ILE A 397 -28.08 -14.65 -9.75
C ILE A 397 -29.10 -14.96 -10.85
N ILE A 398 -28.67 -15.01 -12.12
CA ILE A 398 -29.53 -15.39 -13.26
C ILE A 398 -30.11 -16.79 -13.04
N PHE A 399 -29.29 -17.76 -12.63
CA PHE A 399 -29.71 -19.12 -12.34
C PHE A 399 -30.69 -19.18 -11.15
N THR A 400 -30.41 -18.49 -10.06
CA THR A 400 -31.25 -18.52 -8.85
C THR A 400 -32.60 -17.84 -9.10
N VAL A 401 -32.62 -16.66 -9.74
CA VAL A 401 -33.86 -15.95 -10.07
C VAL A 401 -34.67 -16.72 -11.13
N GLY A 402 -34.03 -17.20 -12.19
CA GLY A 402 -34.67 -18.02 -13.22
C GLY A 402 -35.24 -19.33 -12.66
N SER A 403 -34.53 -19.94 -11.70
CA SER A 403 -35.06 -21.07 -10.93
C SER A 403 -36.30 -20.64 -10.15
N THR A 404 -36.23 -19.63 -9.27
CA THR A 404 -37.35 -19.17 -8.43
C THR A 404 -38.63 -18.88 -9.23
N ILE A 405 -38.51 -18.30 -10.42
CA ILE A 405 -39.65 -18.06 -11.33
C ILE A 405 -40.24 -19.37 -11.86
N ASN A 406 -39.39 -20.30 -12.30
CA ASN A 406 -39.79 -21.60 -12.86
C ASN A 406 -40.24 -22.63 -11.80
N ARG A 407 -40.07 -22.34 -10.51
CA ARG A 407 -40.44 -23.20 -9.36
C ARG A 407 -39.95 -24.66 -9.49
N PRO A 408 -38.63 -24.90 -9.38
CA PRO A 408 -38.05 -26.23 -9.41
C PRO A 408 -38.17 -26.86 -8.00
N ASP A 409 -37.48 -27.98 -7.78
CA ASP A 409 -37.32 -28.56 -6.43
C ASP A 409 -36.82 -27.50 -5.42
N VAL A 410 -37.44 -27.48 -4.23
CA VAL A 410 -37.07 -26.65 -3.08
C VAL A 410 -35.59 -26.83 -2.72
N ALA A 411 -35.03 -28.02 -2.93
CA ALA A 411 -33.61 -28.29 -2.73
C ALA A 411 -32.70 -27.46 -3.67
N VAL A 412 -33.09 -27.26 -4.95
CA VAL A 412 -32.32 -26.43 -5.91
C VAL A 412 -32.27 -24.99 -5.40
N LEU A 413 -33.43 -24.43 -5.01
CA LEU A 413 -33.53 -23.06 -4.52
C LEU A 413 -32.74 -22.88 -3.22
N THR A 414 -32.91 -23.77 -2.26
CA THR A 414 -32.26 -23.69 -0.94
C THR A 414 -30.74 -23.67 -1.07
N VAL A 415 -30.16 -24.60 -1.84
CA VAL A 415 -28.70 -24.66 -2.05
C VAL A 415 -28.21 -23.42 -2.82
N SER A 416 -28.94 -22.99 -3.86
CA SER A 416 -28.53 -21.84 -4.68
C SER A 416 -28.53 -20.52 -3.90
N TYR A 417 -29.53 -20.27 -3.05
CA TYR A 417 -29.57 -19.08 -2.18
C TYR A 417 -28.46 -19.11 -1.11
N LEU A 418 -28.11 -20.28 -0.56
CA LEU A 418 -26.98 -20.42 0.38
C LEU A 418 -25.63 -20.10 -0.27
N ILE A 419 -25.39 -20.62 -1.48
CA ILE A 419 -24.19 -20.29 -2.28
C ILE A 419 -24.17 -18.79 -2.58
N LEU A 420 -25.29 -18.22 -3.02
CA LEU A 420 -25.41 -16.82 -3.40
C LEU A 420 -25.08 -15.87 -2.23
N ALA A 421 -25.57 -16.18 -1.02
CA ALA A 421 -25.24 -15.42 0.19
C ALA A 421 -23.74 -15.47 0.52
N LEU A 422 -23.14 -16.68 0.49
CA LEU A 422 -21.71 -16.86 0.80
C LEU A 422 -20.80 -16.22 -0.25
N MET A 423 -21.08 -16.38 -1.54
CA MET A 423 -20.31 -15.74 -2.62
C MET A 423 -20.42 -14.22 -2.56
N THR A 424 -21.60 -13.67 -2.24
CA THR A 424 -21.77 -12.23 -2.03
C THR A 424 -20.90 -11.74 -0.87
N ALA A 425 -20.92 -12.44 0.28
CA ALA A 425 -20.06 -12.10 1.42
C ALA A 425 -18.56 -12.17 1.07
N MET A 426 -18.13 -13.18 0.29
CA MET A 426 -16.75 -13.29 -0.19
C MET A 426 -16.36 -12.12 -1.11
N ILE A 427 -17.24 -11.67 -2.01
CA ILE A 427 -16.97 -10.56 -2.94
C ILE A 427 -16.95 -9.21 -2.20
N VAL A 428 -17.89 -8.99 -1.28
CA VAL A 428 -17.93 -7.77 -0.44
C VAL A 428 -16.67 -7.65 0.42
N THR A 429 -16.24 -8.74 1.08
CA THR A 429 -15.00 -8.75 1.88
C THR A 429 -13.73 -8.64 1.03
N ALA A 430 -13.73 -9.18 -0.20
CA ALA A 430 -12.63 -9.06 -1.15
C ALA A 430 -12.46 -7.66 -1.75
N HIS A 431 -13.45 -6.76 -1.62
CA HIS A 431 -13.36 -5.39 -2.13
C HIS A 431 -12.12 -4.66 -1.55
N PRO A 432 -11.28 -3.99 -2.34
CA PRO A 432 -9.98 -3.48 -1.88
C PRO A 432 -10.02 -2.57 -0.64
N ALA A 433 -11.08 -1.79 -0.47
CA ALA A 433 -11.26 -0.96 0.73
C ALA A 433 -11.56 -1.80 1.99
N MET A 434 -12.36 -2.87 1.85
CA MET A 434 -12.73 -3.77 2.94
C MET A 434 -11.57 -4.67 3.33
N ARG A 435 -10.98 -5.38 2.35
CA ARG A 435 -9.80 -6.24 2.55
C ARG A 435 -8.63 -5.52 3.20
N LYS A 436 -8.39 -4.25 2.85
CA LYS A 436 -7.31 -3.45 3.48
C LYS A 436 -7.62 -3.03 4.93
N LYS A 437 -8.89 -2.82 5.27
CA LYS A 437 -9.32 -2.42 6.62
C LYS A 437 -9.51 -3.61 7.56
N TYR A 438 -9.93 -4.75 7.03
CA TYR A 438 -10.31 -5.97 7.76
C TYR A 438 -9.61 -7.20 7.17
N HIS A 439 -8.28 -7.16 7.06
CA HIS A 439 -7.48 -8.18 6.39
C HIS A 439 -7.71 -9.59 6.95
N ASP A 440 -7.63 -9.75 8.27
CA ASP A 440 -7.78 -11.06 8.93
C ASP A 440 -9.19 -11.64 8.74
N SER A 441 -10.22 -10.78 8.82
CA SER A 441 -11.61 -11.17 8.55
C SER A 441 -11.82 -11.59 7.10
N PHE A 442 -11.21 -10.87 6.15
CA PHE A 442 -11.19 -11.27 4.74
C PHE A 442 -10.52 -12.63 4.55
N GLU A 443 -9.34 -12.87 5.14
CA GLU A 443 -8.60 -14.13 4.99
C GLU A 443 -9.41 -15.32 5.55
N MET A 444 -10.07 -15.14 6.69
CA MET A 444 -10.95 -16.17 7.27
C MET A 444 -12.19 -16.42 6.41
N VAL A 445 -12.95 -15.37 6.04
CA VAL A 445 -14.17 -15.51 5.23
C VAL A 445 -13.84 -16.15 3.89
N HIS A 446 -12.84 -15.64 3.18
CA HIS A 446 -12.47 -16.14 1.86
C HIS A 446 -11.99 -17.60 1.89
N ARG A 447 -11.37 -18.06 2.99
CA ARG A 447 -10.99 -19.46 3.19
C ARG A 447 -12.18 -20.35 3.52
N PHE A 448 -12.86 -20.09 4.64
CA PHE A 448 -13.87 -21.01 5.17
C PHE A 448 -15.16 -20.96 4.36
N ALA A 449 -15.67 -19.77 4.01
CA ALA A 449 -16.81 -19.67 3.10
C ALA A 449 -16.46 -20.22 1.71
N GLY A 450 -15.22 -20.07 1.25
CA GLY A 450 -14.74 -20.68 0.00
C GLY A 450 -14.83 -22.20 0.00
N TRP A 451 -14.46 -22.88 1.10
CA TRP A 451 -14.61 -24.33 1.23
C TRP A 451 -16.08 -24.75 1.29
N THR A 452 -16.91 -24.04 2.07
CA THR A 452 -18.36 -24.29 2.15
C THR A 452 -19.03 -24.11 0.79
N VAL A 453 -18.68 -23.05 0.04
CA VAL A 453 -19.19 -22.78 -1.30
C VAL A 453 -18.83 -23.91 -2.27
N VAL A 454 -17.59 -24.43 -2.25
CA VAL A 454 -17.22 -25.57 -3.10
C VAL A 454 -18.03 -26.83 -2.74
N ALA A 455 -18.23 -27.12 -1.46
CA ALA A 455 -19.06 -28.25 -1.03
C ALA A 455 -20.55 -28.08 -1.43
N LEU A 456 -21.08 -26.87 -1.32
CA LEU A 456 -22.43 -26.55 -1.76
C LEU A 456 -22.57 -26.63 -3.29
N PHE A 457 -21.54 -26.26 -4.07
CA PHE A 457 -21.53 -26.45 -5.53
C PHE A 457 -21.60 -27.94 -5.94
N TRP A 458 -21.00 -28.84 -5.15
CA TRP A 458 -21.17 -30.27 -5.37
C TRP A 458 -22.61 -30.71 -5.11
N ALA A 459 -23.22 -30.25 -4.01
CA ALA A 459 -24.64 -30.50 -3.73
C ALA A 459 -25.55 -29.92 -4.81
N GLN A 460 -25.32 -28.67 -5.24
CA GLN A 460 -26.07 -28.01 -6.30
C GLN A 460 -25.97 -28.79 -7.62
N THR A 461 -24.77 -29.22 -8.01
CA THR A 461 -24.55 -30.02 -9.22
C THR A 461 -25.37 -31.31 -9.20
N VAL A 462 -25.44 -32.00 -8.06
CA VAL A 462 -26.24 -33.24 -7.89
C VAL A 462 -27.74 -32.95 -7.93
N VAL A 463 -28.22 -31.96 -7.19
CA VAL A 463 -29.66 -31.64 -7.12
C VAL A 463 -30.17 -31.08 -8.45
N VAL A 464 -29.38 -30.24 -9.13
CA VAL A 464 -29.67 -29.74 -10.49
C VAL A 464 -29.66 -30.90 -11.50
N ALA A 465 -28.66 -31.78 -11.49
CA ALA A 465 -28.65 -32.94 -12.37
C ALA A 465 -29.85 -33.88 -12.14
N ASN A 466 -30.34 -34.00 -10.90
CA ASN A 466 -31.54 -34.77 -10.60
C ASN A 466 -32.83 -34.07 -11.04
N SER A 467 -32.94 -32.74 -10.86
CA SER A 467 -34.14 -31.95 -11.17
C SER A 467 -34.31 -31.64 -12.67
N PHE A 468 -33.22 -31.66 -13.46
CA PHE A 468 -33.23 -31.36 -14.90
C PHE A 468 -32.83 -32.57 -15.77
N ARG A 469 -32.94 -33.80 -15.23
CA ARG A 469 -32.72 -35.01 -16.03
C ARG A 469 -33.84 -35.15 -17.08
N GLU A 470 -33.46 -35.52 -18.30
CA GLU A 470 -34.43 -35.81 -19.36
C GLU A 470 -34.95 -37.24 -19.11
N ASP A 471 -36.19 -37.35 -18.62
CA ASP A 471 -36.93 -38.61 -18.52
C ASP A 471 -37.81 -38.72 -19.78
N THR A 472 -37.42 -39.56 -20.73
CA THR A 472 -38.11 -39.68 -22.03
C THR A 472 -39.21 -40.72 -21.97
N VAL A 473 -40.43 -40.30 -22.28
CA VAL A 473 -41.60 -41.18 -22.44
C VAL A 473 -41.76 -41.51 -23.91
N GLU A 474 -41.37 -42.71 -24.29
CA GLU A 474 -41.56 -43.25 -25.64
C GLU A 474 -42.81 -44.15 -25.63
N VAL A 475 -43.55 -44.20 -26.74
CA VAL A 475 -44.68 -45.11 -26.91
C VAL A 475 -44.28 -46.12 -27.97
N ASP A 476 -44.36 -47.41 -27.66
CA ASP A 476 -44.01 -48.47 -28.60
C ASP A 476 -45.04 -48.59 -29.73
N ALA A 477 -44.74 -49.41 -30.74
CA ALA A 477 -45.62 -49.62 -31.89
C ALA A 477 -46.98 -50.26 -31.54
N ASN A 478 -47.15 -50.76 -30.31
CA ASN A 478 -48.37 -51.37 -29.78
C ASN A 478 -49.14 -50.44 -28.82
N GLY A 479 -48.66 -49.20 -28.60
CA GLY A 479 -49.27 -48.24 -27.67
C GLY A 479 -48.81 -48.36 -26.22
N VAL A 480 -47.79 -49.18 -25.92
CA VAL A 480 -47.24 -49.34 -24.56
C VAL A 480 -46.30 -48.19 -24.24
N ILE A 481 -46.50 -47.56 -23.09
CA ILE A 481 -45.67 -46.45 -22.61
C ILE A 481 -44.35 -47.01 -22.04
N ILE A 482 -43.25 -46.81 -22.75
CA ILE A 482 -41.88 -47.11 -22.32
C ILE A 482 -41.27 -45.83 -21.75
N SER A 483 -41.17 -45.74 -20.42
CA SER A 483 -40.45 -44.65 -19.76
C SER A 483 -38.97 -44.96 -19.61
N ASN A 484 -38.17 -44.33 -20.49
CA ASN A 484 -36.71 -44.37 -20.47
C ASN A 484 -36.19 -43.33 -19.46
N TYR A 485 -36.12 -43.71 -18.19
CA TYR A 485 -35.55 -42.88 -17.12
C TYR A 485 -34.03 -42.77 -17.25
N SER A 486 -33.50 -41.55 -17.29
CA SER A 486 -32.05 -41.37 -17.26
C SER A 486 -31.53 -41.46 -15.82
N SER A 487 -30.63 -42.42 -15.56
CA SER A 487 -30.06 -42.58 -14.21
C SER A 487 -29.27 -41.33 -13.81
N LEU A 488 -29.31 -40.96 -12.52
CA LEU A 488 -28.60 -39.79 -11.99
C LEU A 488 -27.10 -39.82 -12.33
N GLY A 489 -26.48 -41.00 -12.31
CA GLY A 489 -25.08 -41.18 -12.74
C GLY A 489 -24.85 -40.83 -14.22
N SER A 490 -25.77 -41.22 -15.11
CA SER A 490 -25.72 -40.87 -16.54
C SER A 490 -25.89 -39.36 -16.76
N ALA A 491 -26.81 -38.72 -16.04
CA ALA A 491 -27.01 -37.27 -16.09
C ALA A 491 -25.77 -36.50 -15.58
N LEU A 492 -25.16 -36.96 -14.47
CA LEU A 492 -23.94 -36.37 -13.91
C LEU A 492 -22.73 -36.51 -14.85
N LEU A 493 -22.50 -37.70 -15.42
CA LEU A 493 -21.38 -37.93 -16.35
C LEU A 493 -21.47 -37.08 -17.63
N LYS A 494 -22.69 -36.82 -18.12
CA LYS A 494 -22.95 -35.94 -19.26
C LYS A 494 -22.88 -34.44 -18.93
N SER A 495 -22.89 -34.05 -17.65
CA SER A 495 -22.88 -32.65 -17.23
C SER A 495 -21.47 -32.04 -17.30
N PRO A 496 -21.25 -30.96 -18.09
CA PRO A 496 -19.96 -30.27 -18.10
C PRO A 496 -19.59 -29.66 -16.75
N GLY A 497 -20.58 -29.25 -15.95
CA GLY A 497 -20.39 -28.69 -14.62
C GLY A 497 -19.73 -29.68 -13.65
N MET A 498 -20.07 -30.96 -13.73
CA MET A 498 -19.47 -32.05 -12.94
C MET A 498 -17.95 -32.13 -13.14
N TRP A 499 -17.50 -32.08 -14.39
CA TRP A 499 -16.08 -32.17 -14.75
C TRP A 499 -15.32 -30.88 -14.40
N LEU A 500 -15.90 -29.71 -14.68
CA LEU A 500 -15.32 -28.40 -14.31
C LEU A 500 -15.14 -28.26 -12.79
N LEU A 501 -16.16 -28.65 -12.02
CA LEU A 501 -16.11 -28.65 -10.56
C LEU A 501 -15.11 -29.69 -10.01
N SER A 502 -15.00 -30.86 -10.65
CA SER A 502 -13.97 -31.86 -10.33
C SER A 502 -12.56 -31.29 -10.52
N MET A 503 -12.29 -30.64 -11.67
CA MET A 503 -11.00 -30.02 -11.97
C MET A 503 -10.69 -28.84 -11.04
N ALA A 504 -11.69 -28.03 -10.70
CA ALA A 504 -11.55 -26.94 -9.72
C ALA A 504 -11.24 -27.48 -8.32
N THR A 505 -11.97 -28.50 -7.86
CA THR A 505 -11.79 -29.14 -6.55
C THR A 505 -10.40 -29.79 -6.44
N PHE A 506 -9.98 -30.55 -7.46
CA PHE A 506 -8.62 -31.10 -7.53
C PHE A 506 -7.55 -29.99 -7.49
N SER A 507 -7.78 -28.88 -8.20
CA SER A 507 -6.85 -27.73 -8.18
C SER A 507 -6.74 -27.07 -6.80
N ILE A 508 -7.84 -27.00 -6.04
CA ILE A 508 -7.83 -26.49 -4.65
C ILE A 508 -7.09 -27.45 -3.71
N ILE A 509 -7.28 -28.77 -3.88
CA ILE A 509 -6.70 -29.81 -3.04
C ILE A 509 -5.20 -30.03 -3.32
N LEU A 510 -4.75 -29.93 -4.57
CA LEU A 510 -3.39 -30.30 -4.99
C LEU A 510 -2.25 -29.63 -4.17
N PRO A 511 -2.32 -28.33 -3.79
CA PRO A 511 -1.35 -27.75 -2.87
C PRO A 511 -1.35 -28.39 -1.47
N TRP A 512 -2.51 -28.79 -0.94
CA TRP A 512 -2.65 -29.45 0.37
C TRP A 512 -2.08 -30.87 0.39
N LEU A 513 -2.10 -31.59 -0.73
CA LEU A 513 -1.40 -32.88 -0.86
C LEU A 513 0.13 -32.72 -0.69
N HIS A 514 0.65 -31.51 -0.86
CA HIS A 514 2.04 -31.13 -0.62
C HIS A 514 2.25 -30.42 0.74
N LEU A 515 1.25 -30.44 1.64
CA LEU A 515 1.39 -29.89 2.98
C LEU A 515 2.38 -30.75 3.79
N ARG A 516 3.48 -30.15 4.23
CA ARG A 516 4.48 -30.82 5.07
C ARG A 516 5.10 -29.87 6.07
N LYS A 517 5.54 -30.42 7.21
CA LYS A 517 6.29 -29.68 8.23
C LYS A 517 7.78 -29.89 7.99
N VAL A 518 8.48 -28.83 7.62
CA VAL A 518 9.90 -28.87 7.25
C VAL A 518 10.77 -28.30 8.37
N THR A 519 11.99 -28.81 8.50
CA THR A 519 13.03 -28.23 9.35
C THR A 519 13.51 -26.91 8.77
N VAL A 520 13.82 -25.97 9.65
CA VAL A 520 14.26 -24.62 9.30
C VAL A 520 15.50 -24.29 10.11
N ARG A 521 16.59 -23.91 9.43
CA ARG A 521 17.79 -23.36 10.07
C ARG A 521 17.64 -21.84 10.12
N THR A 522 17.68 -21.27 11.33
CA THR A 522 17.55 -19.82 11.55
C THR A 522 18.92 -19.16 11.60
N GLU A 523 19.07 -18.04 10.92
CA GLU A 523 20.20 -17.10 11.03
C GLU A 523 19.64 -15.74 11.47
N PHE A 524 20.00 -15.30 12.68
CA PHE A 524 19.61 -13.99 13.21
C PHE A 524 20.53 -12.91 12.63
N MET A 525 19.96 -11.98 11.85
CA MET A 525 20.74 -10.93 11.19
C MET A 525 20.80 -9.66 12.06
N SER A 526 19.65 -9.28 12.63
CA SER A 526 19.51 -8.08 13.46
C SER A 526 18.22 -8.14 14.28
N LYS A 527 17.99 -7.14 15.16
CA LYS A 527 16.72 -6.97 15.90
C LYS A 527 15.50 -6.73 14.97
N SER A 528 15.70 -6.52 13.67
CA SER A 528 14.67 -6.18 12.69
C SER A 528 14.60 -7.13 11.49
N ALA A 529 15.52 -8.09 11.36
CA ALA A 529 15.53 -9.07 10.28
C ALA A 529 16.11 -10.44 10.68
N VAL A 530 15.55 -11.49 10.10
CA VAL A 530 15.96 -12.89 10.26
C VAL A 530 15.96 -13.59 8.90
N ARG A 531 16.93 -14.49 8.68
CA ARG A 531 17.03 -15.31 7.47
C ARG A 531 16.79 -16.77 7.83
N LEU A 532 15.91 -17.42 7.08
CA LEU A 532 15.47 -18.79 7.36
C LEU A 532 15.81 -19.69 6.18
N TYR A 533 16.55 -20.77 6.43
CA TYR A 533 17.02 -21.72 5.42
C TYR A 533 16.20 -23.00 5.40
N PHE A 534 16.04 -23.55 4.20
CA PHE A 534 15.26 -24.72 3.87
C PHE A 534 16.03 -25.61 2.88
N ASN A 535 15.91 -26.93 3.04
CA ASN A 535 16.57 -27.93 2.21
C ASN A 535 15.59 -28.87 1.47
N TYR A 536 14.27 -28.64 1.59
CA TYR A 536 13.24 -29.55 1.06
C TYR A 536 12.98 -29.38 -0.46
N THR A 537 13.54 -28.37 -1.11
CA THR A 537 13.46 -28.15 -2.55
C THR A 537 14.81 -27.65 -3.04
N ARG A 538 15.47 -28.42 -3.90
CA ARG A 538 16.76 -28.04 -4.47
C ARG A 538 16.58 -26.89 -5.45
N ASN A 539 17.40 -25.85 -5.31
CA ASN A 539 17.58 -24.73 -6.25
C ASN A 539 16.27 -24.21 -6.90
N PRO A 540 15.32 -23.65 -6.12
CA PRO A 540 14.13 -23.02 -6.66
C PRO A 540 14.49 -21.87 -7.62
N ARG A 541 13.68 -21.67 -8.66
CA ARG A 541 14.02 -20.76 -9.76
C ARG A 541 14.08 -19.29 -9.29
N PRO A 542 14.97 -18.47 -9.88
CA PRO A 542 14.98 -17.03 -9.62
C PRO A 542 13.59 -16.39 -9.81
N GLY A 543 13.20 -15.56 -8.84
CA GLY A 543 11.89 -14.91 -8.83
C GLY A 543 10.72 -15.78 -8.36
N THR A 544 10.93 -16.96 -7.75
CA THR A 544 9.85 -17.71 -7.08
C THR A 544 9.64 -17.31 -5.61
N ALA A 545 8.46 -17.62 -5.07
CA ALA A 545 8.12 -17.48 -3.66
C ALA A 545 7.46 -18.76 -3.11
N ILE A 546 7.64 -19.01 -1.81
CA ILE A 546 7.00 -20.11 -1.07
C ILE A 546 5.98 -19.57 -0.06
N ARG A 547 4.99 -20.39 0.28
CA ARG A 547 4.01 -20.12 1.34
C ARG A 547 4.39 -20.89 2.61
N ILE A 548 4.52 -20.17 3.72
CA ILE A 548 4.88 -20.71 5.03
C ILE A 548 3.81 -20.39 6.08
N SER A 549 3.73 -21.21 7.12
CA SER A 549 2.77 -21.03 8.23
C SER A 549 3.28 -21.65 9.53
N THR A 550 2.89 -21.08 10.68
CA THR A 550 2.98 -21.78 11.98
C THR A 550 1.67 -22.49 12.34
N ARG A 551 0.53 -22.04 11.78
CA ARG A 551 -0.83 -22.56 12.02
C ARG A 551 -1.54 -22.77 10.66
N PRO A 552 -1.36 -23.93 9.99
CA PRO A 552 -1.68 -24.09 8.56
C PRO A 552 -3.18 -24.00 8.20
N LEU A 553 -4.09 -24.05 9.17
CA LEU A 553 -5.52 -23.81 8.95
C LEU A 553 -5.92 -22.33 9.10
N LEU A 554 -5.06 -21.49 9.70
CA LEU A 554 -5.41 -20.15 10.18
C LEU A 554 -4.62 -19.01 9.51
N GLU A 555 -3.34 -19.20 9.19
CA GLU A 555 -2.48 -18.16 8.61
C GLU A 555 -1.63 -18.73 7.46
N TRP A 556 -1.35 -17.94 6.42
CA TRP A 556 -0.35 -18.27 5.40
C TRP A 556 0.39 -17.01 4.93
N HIS A 557 1.73 -17.05 4.93
CA HIS A 557 2.56 -15.93 4.53
C HIS A 557 3.47 -16.31 3.35
N ALA A 558 3.55 -15.45 2.34
CA ALA A 558 4.37 -15.68 1.15
C ALA A 558 5.71 -14.92 1.25
N PHE A 559 6.83 -15.62 1.02
CA PHE A 559 8.17 -15.04 0.99
C PHE A 559 8.94 -15.53 -0.24
N ALA A 560 9.72 -14.63 -0.86
CA ALA A 560 10.54 -14.99 -2.02
C ALA A 560 11.73 -15.87 -1.61
N THR A 561 12.02 -16.86 -2.45
CA THR A 561 13.13 -17.80 -2.27
C THR A 561 14.45 -17.16 -2.71
N ILE A 562 15.46 -17.19 -1.84
CA ILE A 562 16.85 -16.79 -2.08
C ILE A 562 17.67 -18.07 -2.29
N ALA A 563 17.88 -18.47 -3.54
CA ALA A 563 18.67 -19.64 -3.91
C ALA A 563 19.95 -19.23 -4.66
N LYS A 564 21.08 -19.81 -4.28
CA LYS A 564 22.36 -19.69 -4.98
C LYS A 564 22.53 -20.90 -5.95
N PRO A 565 22.99 -20.71 -7.19
CA PRO A 565 23.24 -21.82 -8.09
C PRO A 565 24.25 -22.82 -7.51
N GLY A 566 23.96 -24.11 -7.60
CA GLY A 566 24.82 -25.18 -7.07
C GLY A 566 24.54 -25.56 -5.61
N GLU A 567 23.86 -24.71 -4.83
CA GLU A 567 23.49 -25.04 -3.45
C GLU A 567 22.24 -25.93 -3.38
N ASN A 568 22.24 -26.86 -2.41
CA ASN A 568 21.09 -27.71 -2.09
C ASN A 568 20.07 -27.03 -1.14
N GLU A 569 20.50 -25.99 -0.43
CA GLU A 569 19.62 -25.16 0.40
C GLU A 569 19.13 -23.92 -0.36
N PHE A 570 18.04 -23.34 0.11
CA PHE A 570 17.64 -21.98 -0.21
C PHE A 570 17.19 -21.28 1.07
N SER A 571 17.20 -19.95 1.07
CA SER A 571 16.76 -19.13 2.21
C SER A 571 15.57 -18.25 1.86
N ILE A 572 14.95 -17.64 2.86
CA ILE A 572 14.06 -16.49 2.72
C ILE A 572 14.53 -15.40 3.68
N LEU A 573 14.25 -14.14 3.34
CA LEU A 573 14.52 -12.99 4.19
C LEU A 573 13.22 -12.45 4.78
N ILE A 574 13.12 -12.40 6.11
CA ILE A 574 11.99 -11.85 6.84
C ILE A 574 12.46 -10.59 7.56
N ALA A 575 11.80 -9.46 7.32
CA ALA A 575 11.98 -8.24 8.09
C ALA A 575 10.70 -7.91 8.87
N ASN A 576 10.84 -7.13 9.94
CA ASN A 576 9.72 -6.77 10.81
C ASN A 576 8.68 -5.91 10.06
N ALA A 577 7.48 -6.45 9.89
CA ALA A 577 6.33 -5.80 9.27
C ALA A 577 5.02 -5.96 10.08
N GLY A 578 5.04 -6.67 11.21
CA GLY A 578 3.87 -6.99 12.03
C GLY A 578 4.09 -8.19 12.97
N ASP A 579 3.11 -8.48 13.83
CA ASP A 579 3.23 -9.41 14.95
C ASP A 579 3.76 -10.80 14.56
N TRP A 580 3.28 -11.37 13.46
CA TRP A 580 3.75 -12.68 12.98
C TRP A 580 5.24 -12.67 12.63
N THR A 581 5.70 -11.64 11.92
CA THR A 581 7.12 -11.49 11.53
C THR A 581 8.01 -11.19 12.73
N SER A 582 7.57 -10.32 13.66
CA SER A 582 8.29 -10.03 14.91
C SER A 582 8.53 -11.32 15.70
N LYS A 583 7.51 -12.17 15.83
CA LYS A 583 7.61 -13.46 16.52
C LYS A 583 8.63 -14.42 15.88
N GLN A 584 8.80 -14.40 14.55
CA GLN A 584 9.85 -15.22 13.91
C GLN A 584 11.25 -14.64 14.15
N ILE A 585 11.39 -13.32 14.14
CA ILE A 585 12.66 -12.61 14.41
C ILE A 585 13.09 -12.79 15.87
N GLU A 586 12.15 -12.75 16.82
CA GLU A 586 12.41 -12.95 18.25
C GLU A 586 12.76 -14.40 18.60
N LYS A 587 12.11 -15.40 17.98
CA LYS A 587 12.17 -16.80 18.44
C LYS A 587 12.99 -17.74 17.56
N GLY A 588 13.13 -17.47 16.26
CA GLY A 588 13.79 -18.38 15.31
C GLY A 588 13.10 -19.75 15.19
N PRO A 589 12.14 -19.92 14.26
CA PRO A 589 11.42 -21.19 14.15
C PRO A 589 12.36 -22.33 13.70
N SER A 590 12.34 -23.45 14.42
CA SER A 590 13.08 -24.68 14.05
C SER A 590 12.32 -25.58 13.07
N LYS A 591 11.00 -25.42 12.99
CA LYS A 591 10.11 -26.13 12.05
C LYS A 591 8.97 -25.22 11.60
N MET A 592 8.63 -25.24 10.32
CA MET A 592 7.46 -24.53 9.78
C MET A 592 6.67 -25.41 8.81
N TRP A 593 5.39 -25.08 8.60
CA TRP A 593 4.58 -25.71 7.57
C TRP A 593 4.81 -25.02 6.23
N VAL A 594 4.96 -25.82 5.18
CA VAL A 594 4.97 -25.39 3.78
C VAL A 594 3.88 -26.12 3.02
N ARG A 595 3.31 -25.47 2.01
CA ARG A 595 2.26 -26.01 1.14
C ARG A 595 2.61 -25.73 -0.32
N GLY A 596 2.25 -26.67 -1.19
CA GLY A 596 2.39 -26.48 -2.64
C GLY A 596 3.83 -26.39 -3.13
N ILE A 597 4.05 -25.63 -4.21
CA ILE A 597 5.33 -25.48 -4.90
C ILE A 597 5.79 -24.02 -4.98
N PRO A 598 7.11 -23.73 -5.07
CA PRO A 598 7.60 -22.38 -5.32
C PRO A 598 6.95 -21.78 -6.58
N THR A 599 6.31 -20.64 -6.42
CA THR A 599 5.47 -20.00 -7.45
C THR A 599 6.12 -18.75 -7.99
N SER A 600 6.18 -18.59 -9.31
CA SER A 600 6.78 -17.43 -9.98
C SER A 600 6.05 -16.11 -9.68
N GLY A 601 6.81 -15.08 -9.30
CA GLY A 601 6.36 -13.70 -9.15
C GLY A 601 7.02 -12.74 -10.14
N VAL A 602 6.80 -11.44 -9.99
CA VAL A 602 7.22 -10.39 -10.94
C VAL A 602 8.71 -10.45 -11.32
N VAL A 603 9.60 -10.80 -10.39
CA VAL A 603 11.05 -10.86 -10.68
C VAL A 603 11.40 -11.99 -11.68
N GLY A 604 10.53 -13.00 -11.80
CA GLY A 604 10.66 -14.08 -12.78
C GLY A 604 10.56 -13.63 -14.23
N ILE A 605 10.13 -12.39 -14.52
CA ILE A 605 10.08 -11.84 -15.89
C ILE A 605 11.44 -11.30 -16.38
N THR A 606 12.45 -11.21 -15.51
CA THR A 606 13.77 -10.65 -15.85
C THR A 606 14.44 -11.31 -17.08
N PRO A 607 14.30 -12.62 -17.40
CA PRO A 607 14.87 -13.22 -18.60
C PRO A 607 14.30 -12.69 -19.93
N LEU A 608 13.18 -11.96 -19.91
CA LEU A 608 12.63 -11.30 -21.11
C LEU A 608 13.46 -10.11 -21.58
N PHE A 609 14.47 -9.70 -20.82
CA PHE A 609 15.26 -8.49 -21.06
C PHE A 609 16.76 -8.81 -21.13
N ARG A 610 17.49 -8.04 -21.94
CA ARG A 610 18.95 -8.12 -22.07
C ARG A 610 19.66 -7.51 -20.86
N SER A 611 19.06 -6.46 -20.29
CA SER A 611 19.52 -5.73 -19.11
C SER A 611 18.34 -5.23 -18.29
N VAL A 612 18.44 -5.30 -16.96
CA VAL A 612 17.40 -4.84 -16.03
C VAL A 612 17.97 -3.99 -14.90
N LEU A 613 17.25 -2.94 -14.50
CA LEU A 613 17.50 -2.21 -13.26
C LEU A 613 16.58 -2.76 -12.17
N LEU A 614 17.16 -3.45 -11.20
CA LEU A 614 16.49 -3.95 -10.01
C LEU A 614 16.45 -2.85 -8.94
N VAL A 615 15.26 -2.40 -8.58
CA VAL A 615 15.04 -1.38 -7.54
C VAL A 615 14.42 -2.06 -6.32
N ALA A 616 15.11 -2.02 -5.19
CA ALA A 616 14.70 -2.70 -3.97
C ALA A 616 14.62 -1.73 -2.78
N THR A 617 13.72 -1.99 -1.84
CA THR A 617 13.73 -1.31 -0.53
C THR A 617 13.63 -2.28 0.64
N GLY A 618 14.49 -2.11 1.66
CA GLY A 618 14.51 -3.00 2.83
C GLY A 618 14.67 -4.47 2.42
N SER A 619 13.84 -5.36 2.97
CA SER A 619 13.80 -6.79 2.61
C SER A 619 13.39 -7.09 1.17
N GLY A 620 12.93 -6.09 0.42
CA GLY A 620 12.70 -6.19 -1.03
C GLY A 620 13.94 -6.56 -1.85
N ILE A 621 15.13 -6.57 -1.25
CA ILE A 621 16.34 -7.14 -1.87
C ILE A 621 16.27 -8.65 -2.02
N GLY A 622 15.58 -9.37 -1.12
CA GLY A 622 15.50 -10.83 -1.12
C GLY A 622 15.05 -11.43 -2.46
N PRO A 623 13.92 -11.00 -3.05
CA PRO A 623 13.50 -11.44 -4.37
C PRO A 623 14.51 -11.19 -5.51
N CYS A 624 15.38 -10.19 -5.37
CA CYS A 624 16.39 -9.81 -6.38
C CYS A 624 17.65 -10.70 -6.32
N LEU A 625 18.06 -11.13 -5.14
CA LEU A 625 19.28 -11.93 -4.92
C LEU A 625 19.38 -13.19 -5.81
N PRO A 626 18.35 -14.01 -6.01
CA PRO A 626 18.40 -15.14 -6.96
C PRO A 626 18.76 -14.77 -8.39
N VAL A 627 18.34 -13.60 -8.88
CA VAL A 627 18.63 -13.16 -10.25
C VAL A 627 20.09 -12.75 -10.36
N ILE A 628 20.57 -12.04 -9.34
CA ILE A 628 21.97 -11.63 -9.18
C ILE A 628 22.88 -12.86 -9.12
N TYR A 629 22.55 -13.84 -8.27
CA TYR A 629 23.33 -15.08 -8.12
C TYR A 629 23.29 -15.96 -9.37
N ALA A 630 22.16 -16.02 -10.08
CA ALA A 630 22.04 -16.81 -11.30
C ALA A 630 22.82 -16.23 -12.49
N LYS A 631 23.19 -14.95 -12.47
CA LYS A 631 23.99 -14.25 -13.51
C LYS A 631 23.48 -14.44 -14.96
N LYS A 632 22.18 -14.75 -15.14
CA LYS A 632 21.57 -15.01 -16.46
C LYS A 632 21.19 -13.76 -17.26
N VAL A 633 21.08 -12.61 -16.59
CA VAL A 633 20.67 -11.32 -17.16
C VAL A 633 21.59 -10.26 -16.58
N ARG A 634 21.99 -9.27 -17.37
CA ARG A 634 22.77 -8.13 -16.88
C ARG A 634 21.91 -7.31 -15.93
N CYS A 635 22.27 -7.28 -14.64
CA CYS A 635 21.51 -6.61 -13.60
C CYS A 635 22.26 -5.40 -13.07
N HIS A 636 21.55 -4.28 -12.96
CA HIS A 636 21.98 -3.08 -12.26
C HIS A 636 21.12 -2.96 -11.00
N ILE A 637 21.68 -2.50 -9.88
CA ILE A 637 21.01 -2.61 -8.58
C ILE A 637 20.95 -1.24 -7.91
N PHE A 638 19.73 -0.82 -7.55
CA PHE A 638 19.47 0.28 -6.63
C PHE A 638 18.76 -0.28 -5.40
N TRP A 639 19.41 -0.23 -4.23
CA TRP A 639 18.84 -0.74 -2.98
C TRP A 639 18.83 0.35 -1.91
N SER A 640 17.65 0.67 -1.38
CA SER A 640 17.47 1.70 -0.34
C SER A 640 16.93 1.09 0.95
N ALA A 641 17.69 1.19 2.04
CA ALA A 641 17.30 0.63 3.33
C ALA A 641 17.83 1.45 4.52
N PRO A 642 17.21 1.38 5.71
CA PRO A 642 17.80 1.93 6.94
C PRO A 642 18.91 1.03 7.43
N ASN A 643 20.15 1.54 7.51
CA ASN A 643 21.35 0.79 7.89
C ASN A 643 21.43 -0.61 7.23
N PRO A 644 21.66 -0.66 5.90
CA PRO A 644 21.57 -1.91 5.14
C PRO A 644 22.46 -3.02 5.72
N GLU A 645 23.70 -2.69 6.06
CA GLU A 645 24.71 -3.63 6.57
C GLU A 645 24.35 -4.20 7.95
N SER A 646 24.08 -3.35 8.94
CA SER A 646 23.74 -3.83 10.29
C SER A 646 22.32 -4.37 10.42
N THR A 647 21.47 -4.22 9.39
CA THR A 647 20.13 -4.83 9.35
C THR A 647 20.15 -6.20 8.65
N PHE A 648 20.88 -6.32 7.54
CA PHE A 648 20.83 -7.46 6.60
C PHE A 648 22.15 -8.20 6.44
N GLY A 649 23.17 -7.86 7.23
CA GLY A 649 24.48 -8.49 7.25
C GLY A 649 25.40 -8.08 6.09
N PRO A 650 26.72 -8.21 6.27
CA PRO A 650 27.71 -7.90 5.23
C PRO A 650 27.66 -8.89 4.06
N GLU A 651 27.27 -10.16 4.27
CA GLU A 651 27.21 -11.18 3.19
C GLU A 651 26.32 -10.73 2.02
N ILE A 652 25.16 -10.12 2.30
CA ILE A 652 24.24 -9.63 1.27
C ILE A 652 24.86 -8.47 0.50
N ILE A 653 25.56 -7.55 1.18
CA ILE A 653 26.23 -6.42 0.55
C ILE A 653 27.38 -6.89 -0.34
N ASN A 654 28.26 -7.75 0.19
CA ASN A 654 29.40 -8.30 -0.54
C ASN A 654 28.92 -9.07 -1.78
N SER A 655 27.89 -9.91 -1.64
CA SER A 655 27.33 -10.63 -2.79
C SER A 655 26.74 -9.70 -3.87
N ILE A 656 26.24 -8.52 -3.49
CA ILE A 656 25.74 -7.49 -4.42
C ILE A 656 26.91 -6.80 -5.12
N THR A 657 27.92 -6.35 -4.38
CA THR A 657 29.06 -5.60 -4.92
C THR A 657 30.01 -6.48 -5.74
N GLU A 658 30.22 -7.74 -5.35
CA GLU A 658 30.97 -8.74 -6.14
C GLU A 658 30.28 -9.05 -7.48
N CYS A 659 28.94 -9.07 -7.52
CA CYS A 659 28.21 -9.32 -8.75
C CYS A 659 28.04 -8.07 -9.61
N TYR A 660 27.99 -6.89 -8.98
CA TYR A 660 27.86 -5.60 -9.67
C TYR A 660 28.54 -4.48 -8.85
N PRO A 661 29.83 -4.16 -9.11
CA PRO A 661 30.59 -3.18 -8.32
C PRO A 661 30.01 -1.76 -8.32
N GLN A 662 29.21 -1.42 -9.33
CA GLN A 662 28.52 -0.13 -9.45
C GLN A 662 27.12 -0.13 -8.78
N ALA A 663 26.82 -1.09 -7.89
CA ALA A 663 25.55 -1.15 -7.18
C ALA A 663 25.38 0.06 -6.25
N VAL A 664 24.23 0.73 -6.32
CA VAL A 664 23.92 1.87 -5.46
C VAL A 664 23.18 1.37 -4.23
N ILE A 665 23.89 1.31 -3.10
CA ILE A 665 23.35 0.93 -1.79
C ILE A 665 23.15 2.21 -0.96
N HIS A 666 21.91 2.66 -0.85
CA HIS A 666 21.53 3.91 -0.22
C HIS A 666 21.11 3.69 1.24
N ASN A 667 21.94 4.13 2.19
CA ASN A 667 21.58 4.08 3.61
C ASN A 667 20.69 5.27 4.00
N THR A 668 19.39 5.02 4.14
CA THR A 668 18.39 6.06 4.48
C THR A 668 18.56 6.74 5.84
N LYS A 669 19.43 6.22 6.72
CA LYS A 669 19.73 6.81 8.03
C LYS A 669 20.85 7.85 7.98
N THR A 670 21.85 7.64 7.13
CA THR A 670 23.00 8.56 6.97
C THR A 670 22.84 9.47 5.76
N MET A 671 22.22 8.99 4.68
CA MET A 671 22.05 9.69 3.39
C MET A 671 20.63 10.26 3.19
N GLY A 672 19.78 10.23 4.22
CA GLY A 672 18.37 10.65 4.13
C GLY A 672 17.51 9.78 3.20
N ARG A 673 16.23 10.15 3.00
CA ARG A 673 15.35 9.41 2.07
C ARG A 673 15.59 9.88 0.62
N PRO A 674 15.93 8.99 -0.32
CA PRO A 674 16.16 9.38 -1.72
C PRO A 674 14.84 9.66 -2.44
N ASP A 675 14.87 10.52 -3.45
CA ASP A 675 13.81 10.55 -4.46
C ASP A 675 13.96 9.30 -5.34
N MET A 676 13.10 8.32 -5.07
CA MET A 676 13.13 7.02 -5.73
C MET A 676 12.78 7.11 -7.22
N VAL A 677 12.03 8.11 -7.67
CA VAL A 677 11.72 8.30 -9.10
C VAL A 677 12.91 8.91 -9.81
N ALA A 678 13.51 9.96 -9.24
CA ALA A 678 14.70 10.62 -9.77
C ALA A 678 15.91 9.66 -9.84
N MET A 679 16.20 8.95 -8.75
CA MET A 679 17.29 7.98 -8.69
C MET A 679 17.08 6.81 -9.67
N THR A 680 15.86 6.24 -9.74
CA THR A 680 15.56 5.17 -10.70
C THR A 680 15.71 5.67 -12.14
N TYR A 681 15.26 6.88 -12.47
CA TYR A 681 15.41 7.46 -13.81
C TYR A 681 16.89 7.63 -14.18
N ARG A 682 17.68 8.23 -13.28
CA ARG A 682 19.11 8.46 -13.47
C ARG A 682 19.85 7.15 -13.70
N MET A 683 19.69 6.19 -12.80
CA MET A 683 20.36 4.88 -12.92
C MET A 683 19.90 4.10 -14.14
N PHE A 684 18.63 4.21 -14.56
CA PHE A 684 18.14 3.60 -15.80
C PHE A 684 18.84 4.18 -17.04
N LYS A 685 19.13 5.48 -17.03
CA LYS A 685 19.89 6.15 -18.10
C LYS A 685 21.37 5.80 -18.09
N GLU A 686 22.01 5.82 -16.93
CA GLU A 686 23.45 5.47 -16.77
C GLU A 686 23.72 4.00 -17.11
N SER A 687 22.81 3.08 -16.77
CA SER A 687 22.98 1.64 -17.01
C SER A 687 22.67 1.16 -18.43
N GLY A 688 21.84 1.90 -19.19
CA GLY A 688 21.28 1.38 -20.44
C GLY A 688 20.41 0.13 -20.23
N ALA A 689 19.72 0.03 -19.09
CA ALA A 689 18.77 -1.06 -18.84
C ALA A 689 17.62 -1.05 -19.86
N GLU A 690 17.11 -2.23 -20.27
CA GLU A 690 15.90 -2.30 -21.09
C GLU A 690 14.62 -2.07 -20.27
N ALA A 691 14.62 -2.49 -19.00
CA ALA A 691 13.48 -2.39 -18.10
C ALA A 691 13.85 -2.16 -16.63
N VAL A 692 12.92 -1.59 -15.86
CA VAL A 692 12.99 -1.49 -14.41
C VAL A 692 12.13 -2.58 -13.77
N VAL A 693 12.63 -3.26 -12.75
CA VAL A 693 11.83 -4.14 -11.89
C VAL A 693 11.95 -3.65 -10.45
N ILE A 694 10.84 -3.20 -9.85
CA ILE A 694 10.80 -2.67 -8.49
C ILE A 694 10.13 -3.64 -7.50
N ILE A 695 10.78 -3.81 -6.36
CA ILE A 695 10.31 -4.56 -5.19
C ILE A 695 10.32 -3.64 -3.97
N SER A 696 9.14 -3.09 -3.67
CA SER A 696 8.91 -2.21 -2.53
C SER A 696 7.47 -2.34 -2.01
N ASN A 697 7.14 -1.56 -0.98
CA ASN A 697 5.76 -1.42 -0.52
C ASN A 697 4.84 -0.90 -1.64
N GLN A 698 3.53 -1.18 -1.52
CA GLN A 698 2.53 -0.84 -2.55
C GLN A 698 2.60 0.62 -3.03
N LYS A 699 2.68 1.58 -2.11
CA LYS A 699 2.68 3.02 -2.46
C LYS A 699 3.92 3.39 -3.29
N LEU A 700 5.10 2.93 -2.87
CA LEU A 700 6.35 3.29 -3.53
C LEU A 700 6.53 2.54 -4.85
N THR A 701 6.10 1.28 -4.92
CA THR A 701 6.00 0.51 -6.17
C THR A 701 5.10 1.23 -7.18
N GLN A 702 3.91 1.68 -6.78
CA GLN A 702 3.01 2.47 -7.64
C GLN A 702 3.64 3.80 -8.08
N LEU A 703 4.29 4.53 -7.17
CA LEU A 703 4.96 5.81 -7.44
C LEU A 703 6.04 5.66 -8.53
N VAL A 704 6.95 4.68 -8.37
CA VAL A 704 8.07 4.48 -9.31
C VAL A 704 7.58 3.91 -10.63
N VAL A 705 6.67 2.93 -10.64
CA VAL A 705 6.10 2.39 -11.88
C VAL A 705 5.41 3.50 -12.68
N TYR A 706 4.52 4.29 -12.06
CA TYR A 706 3.90 5.44 -12.72
C TYR A 706 4.93 6.47 -13.17
N GLY A 707 5.92 6.79 -12.33
CA GLY A 707 7.00 7.76 -12.62
C GLY A 707 7.87 7.37 -13.81
N MET A 708 8.10 6.07 -14.03
CA MET A 708 8.85 5.52 -15.17
C MET A 708 7.97 5.39 -16.42
N GLU A 709 6.80 4.75 -16.30
CA GLU A 709 5.91 4.50 -17.45
C GLU A 709 5.30 5.78 -18.04
N SER A 710 5.10 6.82 -17.21
CA SER A 710 4.75 8.16 -17.69
C SER A 710 5.85 8.80 -18.53
N ARG A 711 7.11 8.36 -18.41
CA ARG A 711 8.26 8.82 -19.21
C ARG A 711 8.61 7.87 -20.36
N GLY A 712 7.84 6.79 -20.51
CA GLY A 712 8.00 5.77 -21.55
C GLY A 712 8.91 4.59 -21.17
N ILE A 713 9.53 4.64 -19.98
CA ILE A 713 10.37 3.57 -19.45
C ILE A 713 9.47 2.43 -18.97
N PRO A 714 9.66 1.17 -19.42
CA PRO A 714 8.90 0.05 -18.89
C PRO A 714 9.39 -0.27 -17.47
N ALA A 715 8.47 -0.21 -16.52
CA ALA A 715 8.72 -0.53 -15.13
C ALA A 715 7.67 -1.53 -14.63
N TYR A 716 8.13 -2.57 -13.97
CA TYR A 716 7.28 -3.66 -13.47
C TYR A 716 7.43 -3.78 -11.97
N GLY A 717 6.32 -3.95 -11.28
CA GLY A 717 6.32 -4.18 -9.84
C GLY A 717 5.02 -4.85 -9.43
N ALA A 718 5.12 -6.02 -8.82
CA ALA A 718 3.97 -6.64 -8.19
C ALA A 718 3.59 -5.80 -6.97
N ILE A 719 2.33 -5.40 -6.92
CA ILE A 719 1.71 -5.04 -5.65
C ILE A 719 1.60 -6.35 -4.88
N PHE A 720 2.41 -6.51 -3.83
CA PHE A 720 2.23 -7.58 -2.86
C PHE A 720 0.87 -7.37 -2.19
N ASP A 721 -0.08 -8.21 -2.59
CA ASP A 721 -1.48 -8.17 -2.20
C ASP A 721 -1.77 -9.55 -1.60
N SER A 722 -1.64 -9.64 -0.26
CA SER A 722 -1.49 -10.86 0.54
C SER A 722 -2.57 -11.92 0.33
#